data_AF-A0A0L6VC32-F1
#
_entry.id   AF-A0A0L6VC32-F1
#
_cell.length_a   1.000
_cell.length_b   1.000
_cell.length_c   1.000
_cell.angle_alpha   90.00
_cell.angle_beta   90.00
_cell.angle_gamma   90.00
#
_symmetry.space_group_name_H-M   'P 1'
#
loop_
_entity.id
_entity.type
_entity.pdbx_description
1 polymer ?
#
loop_
_entity_poly.entity_id
_entity_poly.type
_entity_poly.pdbx_seq_one_letter_code
_entity_poly.pdbx_strand_id
1 'polypeptide(L)'
;MEEEPQLVLNKDKPFVMKTLEEELDEISSKEILKPTSPDDEWEDVLEDELPEDKQATEIEEQPIVRFDKRSNRVNTSVWYPFKSKRDLMGSLIIGHTNSMVSRSLYNKFRSIMDIDDIKLPAWATVRDSRARISQLVGCKIRSTMSILDRPCFALSAKTNLVSAAQELSNPMVSPHLDFYPEITPGVDITKFSQSNKWLANLSPFERPQLCQVNGKHFYIFEPVQLSSNAVVIPIYFYNLDGDLHAQCFQIQRENISSAFFPLQDGHTQVGIKITIPPNLIFNHMDLKVIPVDQFVQDYAHIYWGNGNRLVQECGGKIFGEKFPYSKLDVCLPNIFSCASLEERTNDEFLIPNPWRVKSGGRILRHVPITLYSDDTSGNVSKQFNKHNSFYFTLSGLPPEISNQEYNCHFLSTSNVATVGEMGELIIDELNEMVTIGFPAYDYSIHEPVWVISVVLCFLADSPMHAKITNTPNPGASLNPCRMCRLSVKTKQEKKSMKYVQDFLHLDEEGYQRKISTRSWYLTKQNTYDLFMVATQKNISQAKNKGKIYGLKDPINTQLLIDSEGKGNKSKQEALIAMNNDPLNRHRIYNPFLNLKGFDGVDDTPVEVLHVVLLGVVKYLARDFVASVTAKEKYKLIARLESFDSKSLNITSLKPAYLIQHIKSLVGRDLKIILQAAPFIFYDLMSPEKISIWSALCKLAPLIFQTHIQKMDQFIEKLENHIDVFLLQLIKSSAQWVNKPKVHMLRHLPESIRQFGPASLFSTEKFESYNGVLRKASVHSNKQAPGRDIAISFNNYSSLRYLLSGGVIYDHATGKTQQIGPEKASQDTTHPTFPIQTTTKIASPDESPIPHKLKGLDPKATFVQIAQVQTKKHDRIDKDTWVLASDSKFSGVGKVNSVWKSTHGNRITFFCHLTTFVPGDVEPHYDMRQLVRAKQDLVVNVKNIVGCVNIQHNCHRGKCPIVKTKTTQMERQETDIKDWQVEHSDDQHFIINSASLHDPALHQRTSNLPLVTPTPRDWSQAMAHGFAVWTNSPIPALDEADEDDKEYGDDDDMDE
;
A
#
# COMPACT_ATOMS: atom_id res chain seq x y z
N MET A 1 8.85 39.76 53.50
CA MET A 1 7.80 40.23 52.59
C MET A 1 8.24 39.86 51.19
N GLU A 2 7.75 38.72 50.71
CA GLU A 2 7.33 38.44 49.33
C GLU A 2 6.86 36.98 49.36
N GLU A 3 5.58 36.78 49.06
CA GLU A 3 4.80 35.59 49.35
C GLU A 3 5.00 34.50 48.29
N GLU A 4 5.18 33.26 48.75
CA GLU A 4 5.05 32.05 47.94
C GLU A 4 3.57 31.75 47.64
N PRO A 5 3.18 31.36 46.40
CA PRO A 5 1.84 30.84 46.17
C PRO A 5 1.80 29.34 46.47
N GLN A 6 1.06 28.97 47.52
CA GLN A 6 0.62 27.62 47.80
C GLN A 6 -0.37 27.14 46.71
N LEU A 7 0.02 26.13 45.94
CA LEU A 7 -0.88 25.40 45.04
C LEU A 7 -1.52 24.23 45.78
N VAL A 8 -2.80 24.39 46.14
CA VAL A 8 -3.66 23.36 46.72
C VAL A 8 -3.97 22.30 45.65
N LEU A 9 -3.52 21.07 45.89
CA LEU A 9 -3.82 19.88 45.09
C LEU A 9 -5.23 19.36 45.45
N ASN A 10 -6.20 19.58 44.57
CA ASN A 10 -7.48 18.86 44.60
C ASN A 10 -7.30 17.50 43.92
N LYS A 11 -7.51 16.40 44.65
CA LYS A 11 -7.28 15.01 44.19
C LYS A 11 -8.46 14.34 43.48
N ASP A 12 -9.62 14.98 43.37
CA ASP A 12 -10.83 14.33 42.82
C ASP A 12 -11.51 15.17 41.72
N LYS A 13 -11.01 15.12 40.48
CA LYS A 13 -11.76 15.59 39.29
C LYS A 13 -11.67 14.57 38.14
N PRO A 14 -12.78 14.21 37.49
CA PRO A 14 -12.75 13.42 36.26
C PRO A 14 -12.19 14.24 35.09
N PHE A 15 -11.47 13.55 34.21
CA PHE A 15 -10.66 14.09 33.12
C PHE A 15 -11.50 14.69 31.98
N VAL A 16 -11.15 15.90 31.53
CA VAL A 16 -11.70 16.54 30.33
C VAL A 16 -10.67 16.46 29.20
N MET A 17 -10.98 15.70 28.15
CA MET A 17 -10.16 15.65 26.93
C MET A 17 -10.38 16.97 26.14
N LYS A 18 -9.38 17.85 26.11
CA LYS A 18 -9.41 19.13 25.36
C LYS A 18 -9.74 18.90 23.88
N THR A 19 -10.54 19.78 23.28
CA THR A 19 -10.87 19.72 21.85
C THR A 19 -9.69 20.21 21.00
N LEU A 20 -9.65 19.81 19.72
CA LEU A 20 -8.58 20.17 18.78
C LEU A 20 -8.48 21.70 18.53
N GLU A 21 -9.54 22.44 18.87
CA GLU A 21 -9.60 23.91 18.80
C GLU A 21 -8.80 24.55 19.96
N GLU A 22 -8.84 23.97 21.16
CA GLU A 22 -8.04 24.43 22.32
C GLU A 22 -6.53 24.12 22.17
N GLU A 23 -6.16 23.09 21.38
CA GLU A 23 -4.75 22.78 21.06
C GLU A 23 -4.17 23.70 19.95
N LEU A 24 -5.00 24.36 19.13
CA LEU A 24 -4.55 25.26 18.06
C LEU A 24 -4.28 26.68 18.58
N ASP A 25 -5.04 27.15 19.58
CA ASP A 25 -4.87 28.48 20.15
C ASP A 25 -3.60 28.62 21.03
N GLU A 26 -3.14 27.53 21.66
CA GLU A 26 -1.86 27.51 22.39
C GLU A 26 -0.62 27.50 21.47
N ILE A 27 -0.77 27.15 20.18
CA ILE A 27 0.32 27.20 19.18
C ILE A 27 0.32 28.54 18.43
N SER A 28 -0.83 29.20 18.31
CA SER A 28 -0.97 30.52 17.69
C SER A 28 -0.40 31.67 18.53
N SER A 29 -0.12 31.45 19.81
CA SER A 29 0.10 32.53 20.80
C SER A 29 1.57 32.74 21.23
N LYS A 30 2.56 32.14 20.56
CA LYS A 30 3.98 32.47 20.79
C LYS A 30 4.59 33.28 19.65
N GLU A 31 4.53 34.59 19.89
CA GLU A 31 5.22 35.74 19.34
C GLU A 31 6.05 35.64 18.05
N ILE A 32 5.60 36.50 17.13
CA ILE A 32 6.24 37.05 15.95
C ILE A 32 7.49 37.85 16.37
N LEU A 33 8.68 37.35 16.07
CA LEU A 33 9.88 38.19 16.01
C LEU A 33 10.09 38.65 14.57
N LYS A 34 10.04 39.98 14.37
CA LYS A 34 10.32 40.65 13.10
C LYS A 34 11.72 40.29 12.60
N PRO A 35 11.91 39.97 11.31
CA PRO A 35 13.24 39.79 10.75
C PRO A 35 13.93 41.15 10.65
N THR A 36 15.04 41.30 11.37
CA THR A 36 16.07 42.32 11.10
C THR A 36 16.88 41.88 9.89
N SER A 37 17.07 42.77 8.91
CA SER A 37 17.99 42.57 7.78
C SER A 37 19.42 42.39 8.27
N PRO A 38 20.23 41.66 7.49
CA PRO A 38 21.37 42.33 6.88
C PRO A 38 21.42 42.10 5.38
N ASP A 39 21.60 43.23 4.69
CA ASP A 39 22.15 43.33 3.35
C ASP A 39 23.54 42.65 3.29
N ASP A 40 23.82 41.93 2.19
CA ASP A 40 24.91 42.24 1.26
C ASP A 40 25.16 41.11 0.25
N GLU A 41 25.13 41.52 -1.02
CA GLU A 41 25.94 41.07 -2.16
C GLU A 41 25.84 39.62 -2.65
N TRP A 42 24.83 39.37 -3.52
CA TRP A 42 24.91 38.38 -4.62
C TRP A 42 24.22 38.88 -5.90
N GLU A 43 24.28 40.18 -6.16
CA GLU A 43 24.14 40.69 -7.53
C GLU A 43 25.43 40.33 -8.29
N ASP A 44 25.29 39.95 -9.56
CA ASP A 44 26.33 39.51 -10.50
C ASP A 44 26.63 38.00 -10.59
N VAL A 45 25.63 37.19 -10.99
CA VAL A 45 25.74 36.27 -12.16
C VAL A 45 24.31 35.94 -12.64
N LEU A 46 23.65 36.89 -13.29
CA LEU A 46 22.36 36.66 -13.96
C LEU A 46 22.33 37.44 -15.27
N GLU A 47 23.04 36.94 -16.28
CA GLU A 47 22.80 37.26 -17.69
C GLU A 47 23.54 36.20 -18.51
N ASP A 48 22.76 35.27 -19.07
CA ASP A 48 23.09 34.17 -19.99
C ASP A 48 22.71 32.80 -19.44
N GLU A 49 21.42 32.45 -19.53
CA GLU A 49 20.94 31.10 -19.88
C GLU A 49 19.39 31.10 -19.91
N LEU A 50 18.80 31.78 -20.89
CA LEU A 50 17.41 31.56 -21.33
C LEU A 50 17.45 30.97 -22.75
N PRO A 51 16.99 29.73 -22.97
CA PRO A 51 16.51 29.33 -24.29
C PRO A 51 15.08 29.84 -24.45
N GLU A 52 14.86 30.72 -25.41
CA GLU A 52 13.52 31.15 -25.84
C GLU A 52 12.70 29.95 -26.32
N ASP A 53 11.52 29.74 -25.74
CA ASP A 53 10.54 28.74 -26.15
C ASP A 53 9.86 29.17 -27.47
N LYS A 54 9.93 28.31 -28.50
CA LYS A 54 9.01 28.38 -29.65
C LYS A 54 7.75 27.59 -29.31
N GLN A 55 6.59 28.24 -29.48
CA GLN A 55 5.25 27.67 -29.29
C GLN A 55 5.08 26.30 -29.97
N ALA A 56 4.59 25.33 -29.20
CA ALA A 56 4.20 24.01 -29.69
C ALA A 56 2.95 24.13 -30.58
N THR A 57 3.08 23.72 -31.84
CA THR A 57 1.96 23.40 -32.74
C THR A 57 2.05 21.95 -33.17
N GLU A 58 0.88 21.30 -33.15
CA GLU A 58 0.39 20.03 -33.72
C GLU A 58 1.32 18.81 -33.95
N ILE A 59 0.70 17.65 -33.70
CA ILE A 59 1.29 16.32 -33.53
C ILE A 59 1.54 15.64 -34.87
N GLU A 60 2.81 15.39 -35.19
CA GLU A 60 3.26 14.26 -36.01
C GLU A 60 4.25 13.44 -35.19
N GLU A 61 4.08 12.12 -35.13
CA GLU A 61 5.08 11.20 -34.57
C GLU A 61 6.36 11.32 -35.39
N GLN A 62 7.28 12.17 -34.95
CA GLN A 62 8.60 12.23 -35.57
C GLN A 62 9.36 10.93 -35.26
N PRO A 63 9.97 10.28 -36.26
CA PRO A 63 10.78 9.09 -36.05
C PRO A 63 11.92 9.40 -35.08
N ILE A 64 12.41 8.40 -34.35
CA ILE A 64 13.61 8.50 -33.51
C ILE A 64 14.73 9.10 -34.38
N VAL A 65 15.02 10.39 -34.24
CA VAL A 65 16.03 11.06 -35.05
C VAL A 65 17.39 10.56 -34.56
N ARG A 66 17.91 9.56 -35.26
CA ARG A 66 19.23 8.96 -35.04
C ARG A 66 20.39 9.88 -35.46
N PHE A 67 20.45 11.16 -35.07
CA PHE A 67 21.62 11.97 -35.46
C PHE A 67 22.01 13.06 -34.45
N ASP A 68 23.03 12.78 -33.64
CA ASP A 68 24.03 13.81 -33.33
C ASP A 68 24.98 13.89 -34.54
N LYS A 69 24.72 14.82 -35.47
CA LYS A 69 25.59 15.05 -36.65
C LYS A 69 27.01 15.52 -36.29
N ARG A 70 27.32 15.80 -35.01
CA ARG A 70 28.64 16.34 -34.60
C ARG A 70 29.65 15.27 -34.15
N SER A 71 29.28 14.00 -33.99
CA SER A 71 30.28 12.95 -33.73
C SER A 71 29.73 11.53 -33.82
N ASN A 72 30.23 10.74 -34.78
CA ASN A 72 29.99 9.30 -34.93
C ASN A 72 30.57 8.45 -33.76
N ARG A 73 31.22 9.06 -32.77
CA ARG A 73 31.85 8.39 -31.61
C ARG A 73 30.85 7.80 -30.61
N VAL A 74 29.62 8.33 -30.53
CA VAL A 74 28.63 7.82 -29.55
C VAL A 74 28.09 6.47 -30.00
N ASN A 75 27.62 6.38 -31.24
CA ASN A 75 27.02 5.18 -31.81
C ASN A 75 28.01 4.03 -32.00
N THR A 76 29.31 4.33 -32.01
CA THR A 76 30.41 3.35 -32.09
C THR A 76 31.09 3.10 -30.75
N SER A 77 30.61 3.75 -29.67
CA SER A 77 31.15 3.57 -28.32
C SER A 77 30.79 2.20 -27.78
N VAL A 78 31.78 1.45 -27.29
CA VAL A 78 31.54 0.23 -26.47
C VAL A 78 30.81 0.53 -25.15
N TRP A 79 30.65 1.80 -24.78
CA TRP A 79 29.90 2.26 -23.62
C TRP A 79 28.55 2.88 -23.99
N TYR A 80 28.05 2.65 -25.21
CA TYR A 80 26.76 3.20 -25.66
C TYR A 80 25.65 2.99 -24.60
N PRO A 81 24.85 4.03 -24.27
CA PRO A 81 24.73 5.36 -24.92
C PRO A 81 25.70 6.45 -24.40
N PHE A 82 26.66 6.09 -23.55
CA PHE A 82 27.69 7.00 -23.06
C PHE A 82 28.80 7.17 -24.10
N LYS A 83 29.37 8.38 -24.16
CA LYS A 83 30.46 8.72 -25.11
C LYS A 83 31.76 7.99 -24.77
N SER A 84 31.95 7.59 -23.51
CA SER A 84 33.15 6.89 -23.03
C SER A 84 32.92 6.28 -21.64
N LYS A 85 33.86 5.45 -21.16
CA LYS A 85 33.90 4.97 -19.76
C LYS A 85 33.85 6.12 -18.75
N ARG A 86 34.53 7.23 -19.04
CA ARG A 86 34.61 8.39 -18.13
C ARG A 86 33.30 9.16 -18.05
N ASP A 87 32.51 9.14 -19.13
CA ASP A 87 31.15 9.71 -19.17
C ASP A 87 30.17 8.90 -18.32
N LEU A 88 30.27 7.57 -18.37
CA LEU A 88 29.57 6.68 -17.44
C LEU A 88 30.01 6.93 -16.00
N MET A 89 31.32 6.97 -15.71
CA MET A 89 31.83 7.25 -14.36
C MET A 89 31.34 8.60 -13.84
N GLY A 90 31.41 9.66 -14.64
CA GLY A 90 30.88 10.98 -14.27
C GLY A 90 29.38 10.92 -13.96
N SER A 91 28.61 10.21 -14.78
CA SER A 91 27.16 10.00 -14.55
C SER A 91 26.88 9.21 -13.27
N LEU A 92 27.70 8.22 -12.92
CA LEU A 92 27.56 7.46 -11.67
C LEU A 92 27.99 8.26 -10.45
N ILE A 93 29.04 9.08 -10.55
CA ILE A 93 29.55 9.92 -9.44
C ILE A 93 28.58 11.03 -9.09
N ILE A 94 27.94 11.67 -10.09
CA ILE A 94 26.83 12.61 -9.81
C ILE A 94 25.74 11.93 -8.97
N GLY A 95 25.63 10.60 -9.08
CA GLY A 95 24.76 9.77 -8.28
C GLY A 95 23.36 9.66 -8.86
N HIS A 96 22.59 8.77 -8.24
CA HIS A 96 21.16 8.63 -8.43
C HIS A 96 20.50 8.53 -7.05
N THR A 97 19.20 8.84 -6.99
CA THR A 97 18.37 8.68 -5.79
C THR A 97 18.99 9.25 -4.51
N ASN A 98 19.49 8.37 -3.63
CA ASN A 98 20.00 8.69 -2.30
C ASN A 98 21.47 9.13 -2.26
N SER A 99 22.22 9.02 -3.36
CA SER A 99 23.68 9.25 -3.40
C SER A 99 24.10 10.49 -4.21
N MET A 100 23.18 11.44 -4.42
CA MET A 100 23.48 12.65 -5.18
C MET A 100 24.60 13.49 -4.56
N VAL A 101 25.43 14.07 -5.42
CA VAL A 101 26.47 15.03 -5.04
C VAL A 101 26.20 16.40 -5.64
N SER A 102 26.57 17.47 -4.92
CA SER A 102 26.48 18.83 -5.46
C SER A 102 27.49 19.06 -6.58
N ARG A 103 27.25 20.07 -7.44
CA ARG A 103 28.22 20.49 -8.46
C ARG A 103 29.60 20.79 -7.87
N SER A 104 29.66 21.44 -6.71
CA SER A 104 30.90 21.71 -5.99
C SER A 104 31.61 20.43 -5.56
N LEU A 105 30.88 19.47 -4.99
CA LEU A 105 31.46 18.19 -4.57
C LEU A 105 31.91 17.33 -5.77
N TYR A 106 31.16 17.33 -6.86
CA TYR A 106 31.57 16.68 -8.11
C TYR A 106 32.87 17.30 -8.66
N ASN A 107 33.00 18.62 -8.63
CA ASN A 107 34.23 19.29 -9.04
C ASN A 107 35.42 18.91 -8.13
N LYS A 108 35.20 18.75 -6.82
CA LYS A 108 36.22 18.22 -5.90
C LYS A 108 36.62 16.79 -6.27
N PHE A 109 35.65 15.90 -6.51
CA PHE A 109 35.93 14.54 -6.97
C PHE A 109 36.73 14.54 -8.27
N ARG A 110 36.36 15.40 -9.22
CA ARG A 110 37.12 15.57 -10.46
C ARG A 110 38.56 16.00 -10.18
N SER A 111 38.79 16.98 -9.32
CA SER A 111 40.16 17.42 -8.96
C SER A 111 40.96 16.31 -8.26
N ILE A 112 40.33 15.50 -7.42
CA ILE A 112 40.98 14.35 -6.75
C ILE A 112 41.35 13.28 -7.78
N MET A 113 40.42 12.90 -8.65
CA MET A 113 40.64 11.88 -9.68
C MET A 113 41.67 12.34 -10.73
N ASP A 114 41.76 13.64 -10.95
CA ASP A 114 42.78 14.27 -11.79
C ASP A 114 44.21 14.07 -11.26
N ILE A 115 44.41 13.80 -9.97
CA ILE A 115 45.72 13.48 -9.34
C ILE A 115 46.20 12.09 -9.80
N ASP A 116 45.28 11.13 -9.96
CA ASP A 116 45.54 9.78 -10.47
C ASP A 116 45.41 9.70 -12.00
N ASP A 117 45.56 10.82 -12.72
CA ASP A 117 45.44 10.92 -14.19
C ASP A 117 44.05 10.50 -14.76
N ILE A 118 43.01 10.45 -13.93
CA ILE A 118 41.64 10.14 -14.35
C ILE A 118 40.85 11.44 -14.60
N LYS A 119 40.89 11.93 -15.85
CA LYS A 119 40.17 13.15 -16.26
C LYS A 119 38.66 12.95 -16.44
N LEU A 120 37.87 13.24 -15.42
CA LEU A 120 36.39 13.17 -15.49
C LEU A 120 35.80 14.32 -16.33
N PRO A 121 34.65 14.12 -17.01
CA PRO A 121 33.99 15.17 -17.79
C PRO A 121 33.53 16.35 -16.92
N ALA A 122 33.29 17.51 -17.55
CA ALA A 122 32.74 18.67 -16.84
C ALA A 122 31.27 18.41 -16.48
N TRP A 123 30.77 19.05 -15.42
CA TRP A 123 29.38 18.91 -15.00
C TRP A 123 28.40 19.14 -16.15
N ALA A 124 28.60 20.20 -16.95
CA ALA A 124 27.79 20.51 -18.12
C ALA A 124 27.81 19.36 -19.14
N THR A 125 28.99 18.77 -19.41
CA THR A 125 29.13 17.63 -20.33
C THR A 125 28.34 16.41 -19.85
N VAL A 126 28.35 16.12 -18.54
CA VAL A 126 27.56 15.01 -17.98
C VAL A 126 26.06 15.33 -18.03
N ARG A 127 25.66 16.58 -17.78
CA ARG A 127 24.27 17.05 -17.91
C ARG A 127 23.74 16.85 -19.33
N ASP A 128 24.51 17.27 -20.34
CA ASP A 128 24.16 17.09 -21.76
C ASP A 128 24.12 15.61 -22.14
N SER A 129 24.99 14.80 -21.53
CA SER A 129 24.96 13.35 -21.69
C SER A 129 23.67 12.74 -21.17
N ARG A 130 23.26 13.10 -19.95
CA ARG A 130 21.99 12.66 -19.34
C ARG A 130 20.77 13.14 -20.13
N ALA A 131 20.77 14.39 -20.61
CA ALA A 131 19.70 14.92 -21.45
C ALA A 131 19.56 14.15 -22.78
N ARG A 132 20.68 13.86 -23.46
CA ARG A 132 20.68 13.02 -24.67
C ARG A 132 20.18 11.61 -24.39
N ILE A 133 20.61 11.00 -23.28
CA ILE A 133 20.16 9.67 -22.87
C ILE A 133 18.66 9.66 -22.60
N SER A 134 18.13 10.66 -21.90
CA SER A 134 16.69 10.80 -21.69
C SER A 134 15.92 10.86 -23.01
N GLN A 135 16.42 11.61 -23.99
CA GLN A 135 15.81 11.69 -25.32
C GLN A 135 15.86 10.34 -26.04
N LEU A 136 16.98 9.61 -25.91
CA LEU A 136 17.12 8.27 -26.50
C LEU A 136 16.11 7.27 -25.94
N VAL A 137 15.85 7.31 -24.62
CA VAL A 137 14.89 6.41 -23.98
C VAL A 137 13.42 6.89 -24.18
N GLY A 138 13.21 8.00 -24.90
CA GLY A 138 11.88 8.53 -25.22
C GLY A 138 11.20 9.28 -24.07
N CYS A 139 11.85 9.37 -22.92
CA CYS A 139 11.39 10.02 -21.70
C CYS A 139 11.16 11.54 -21.89
N LYS A 140 9.89 11.97 -21.78
CA LYS A 140 9.48 13.38 -21.92
C LYS A 140 8.76 13.89 -20.67
N ILE A 141 9.10 15.10 -20.26
CA ILE A 141 8.36 15.85 -19.25
C ILE A 141 7.20 16.56 -19.95
N ARG A 142 5.99 16.27 -19.50
CA ARG A 142 4.77 16.95 -19.91
C ARG A 142 4.58 18.17 -19.01
N SER A 143 4.18 19.29 -19.60
CA SER A 143 3.80 20.51 -18.88
C SER A 143 2.42 20.96 -19.31
N THR A 144 1.58 21.34 -18.36
CA THR A 144 0.28 21.95 -18.63
C THR A 144 0.00 23.05 -17.60
N MET A 145 -0.89 23.97 -17.96
CA MET A 145 -1.49 24.90 -17.00
C MET A 145 -2.79 24.28 -16.47
N SER A 146 -2.89 24.14 -15.16
CA SER A 146 -4.11 23.65 -14.51
C SER A 146 -5.29 24.61 -14.73
N ILE A 147 -6.52 24.16 -14.45
CA ILE A 147 -7.71 25.02 -14.46
C ILE A 147 -7.64 26.26 -13.53
N LEU A 148 -6.74 26.28 -12.54
CA LEU A 148 -6.50 27.40 -11.63
C LEU A 148 -5.22 28.19 -11.96
N ASP A 149 -4.77 28.15 -13.22
CA ASP A 149 -3.61 28.90 -13.73
C ASP A 149 -2.27 28.60 -13.00
N ARG A 150 -2.09 27.37 -12.53
CA ARG A 150 -0.82 26.90 -11.95
C ARG A 150 -0.08 25.96 -12.91
N PRO A 151 1.24 26.14 -13.12
CA PRO A 151 2.02 25.25 -13.95
C PRO A 151 2.18 23.89 -13.27
N CYS A 152 1.88 22.82 -14.01
CA CYS A 152 2.00 21.44 -13.57
C CYS A 152 2.97 20.70 -14.49
N PHE A 153 3.86 19.90 -13.90
CA PHE A 153 4.85 19.09 -14.61
C PHE A 153 4.69 17.62 -14.22
N ALA A 154 4.66 16.73 -15.21
CA ALA A 154 4.65 15.29 -14.95
C ALA A 154 5.55 14.55 -15.94
N LEU A 155 6.11 13.44 -15.48
CA LEU A 155 6.63 12.41 -16.37
C LEU A 155 5.44 11.64 -16.94
N SER A 156 5.51 11.34 -18.23
CA SER A 156 4.51 10.52 -18.89
C SER A 156 4.42 9.16 -18.19
N ALA A 157 3.23 8.84 -17.68
CA ALA A 157 2.93 7.52 -17.15
C ALA A 157 3.12 6.48 -18.26
N LYS A 158 2.71 6.78 -19.50
CA LYS A 158 2.97 5.92 -20.65
C LYS A 158 4.45 5.73 -20.92
N THR A 159 5.28 6.76 -20.88
CA THR A 159 6.71 6.58 -21.16
C THR A 159 7.44 5.88 -20.01
N ASN A 160 7.05 6.16 -18.76
CA ASN A 160 7.57 5.45 -17.59
C ASN A 160 7.06 4.00 -17.52
N LEU A 161 5.82 3.73 -17.97
CA LEU A 161 5.22 2.40 -17.98
C LEU A 161 5.67 1.61 -19.21
N VAL A 162 5.49 2.11 -20.45
CA VAL A 162 5.52 1.24 -21.65
C VAL A 162 5.88 1.86 -23.03
N SER A 163 5.77 3.15 -23.38
CA SER A 163 5.83 3.56 -24.80
C SER A 163 7.21 3.46 -25.52
N ALA A 164 8.27 3.08 -24.81
CA ALA A 164 9.51 2.50 -25.35
C ALA A 164 10.02 1.35 -24.43
N ALA A 165 9.15 0.96 -23.48
CA ALA A 165 9.22 0.14 -22.27
C ALA A 165 10.53 0.17 -21.49
N GLN A 166 10.63 1.00 -20.44
CA GLN A 166 11.68 0.74 -19.45
C GLN A 166 11.36 -0.57 -18.71
N GLU A 167 10.19 -0.76 -18.10
CA GLU A 167 9.97 -1.94 -17.25
C GLU A 167 9.67 -3.24 -17.98
N LEU A 168 8.84 -3.22 -19.04
CA LEU A 168 8.57 -4.43 -19.83
C LEU A 168 9.78 -4.87 -20.66
N SER A 169 10.71 -3.97 -21.00
CA SER A 169 11.95 -4.36 -21.67
C SER A 169 13.15 -4.49 -20.70
N ASN A 170 12.93 -4.23 -19.41
CA ASN A 170 13.95 -4.36 -18.37
C ASN A 170 14.07 -5.83 -17.96
N PRO A 171 15.23 -6.45 -18.18
CA PRO A 171 15.41 -7.87 -17.87
C PRO A 171 15.32 -8.18 -16.38
N MET A 172 15.47 -7.18 -15.50
CA MET A 172 15.34 -7.35 -14.04
C MET A 172 13.89 -7.28 -13.54
N VAL A 173 12.93 -6.89 -14.40
CA VAL A 173 11.53 -6.65 -14.00
C VAL A 173 10.54 -7.45 -14.83
N SER A 174 10.67 -7.44 -16.16
CA SER A 174 9.78 -8.14 -17.08
C SER A 174 9.52 -9.61 -16.73
N PRO A 175 10.52 -10.44 -16.35
CA PRO A 175 10.30 -11.85 -16.01
C PRO A 175 9.43 -12.10 -14.78
N HIS A 176 9.19 -11.07 -13.95
CA HIS A 176 8.45 -11.18 -12.70
C HIS A 176 7.04 -10.60 -12.78
N LEU A 177 6.62 -10.08 -13.93
CA LEU A 177 5.33 -9.43 -14.10
C LEU A 177 4.22 -10.44 -14.41
N ASP A 178 3.19 -10.45 -13.57
CA ASP A 178 1.91 -11.07 -13.89
C ASP A 178 1.11 -10.16 -14.85
N PHE A 179 0.51 -10.75 -15.89
CA PHE A 179 -0.36 -10.04 -16.85
C PHE A 179 -1.83 -10.46 -16.77
N TYR A 180 -2.12 -11.49 -15.99
CA TYR A 180 -3.46 -12.01 -15.74
C TYR A 180 -3.68 -12.10 -14.21
N PRO A 181 -4.92 -11.94 -13.73
CA PRO A 181 -5.23 -12.26 -12.35
C PRO A 181 -5.03 -13.76 -12.11
N GLU A 182 -4.69 -14.11 -10.88
CA GLU A 182 -4.45 -15.48 -10.43
C GLU A 182 -5.54 -15.88 -9.44
N ILE A 183 -6.08 -17.08 -9.60
CA ILE A 183 -7.00 -17.67 -8.61
C ILE A 183 -6.23 -18.61 -7.71
N THR A 184 -6.28 -18.34 -6.42
CA THR A 184 -5.87 -19.25 -5.38
C THR A 184 -7.05 -19.42 -4.42
N PRO A 185 -7.95 -20.39 -4.63
CA PRO A 185 -9.33 -20.42 -4.11
C PRO A 185 -9.47 -20.20 -2.59
N GLY A 186 -9.37 -18.93 -2.17
CA GLY A 186 -9.20 -18.50 -0.80
C GLY A 186 -7.89 -18.94 -0.11
N VAL A 187 -6.88 -19.48 -0.80
CA VAL A 187 -5.70 -20.12 -0.19
C VAL A 187 -4.41 -19.40 -0.59
N ASP A 188 -3.43 -19.36 0.31
CA ASP A 188 -2.05 -18.88 0.06
C ASP A 188 -1.94 -17.52 -0.67
N ILE A 189 -2.69 -16.53 -0.16
CA ILE A 189 -2.77 -15.20 -0.76
C ILE A 189 -1.61 -14.33 -0.28
N THR A 190 -0.84 -13.80 -1.22
CA THR A 190 0.40 -13.05 -0.98
C THR A 190 0.58 -11.83 -1.88
N LYS A 191 -0.07 -11.74 -3.05
CA LYS A 191 0.23 -10.71 -4.07
C LYS A 191 -1.03 -10.10 -4.70
N PHE A 192 -0.89 -8.93 -5.31
CA PHE A 192 -2.01 -8.20 -5.93
C PHE A 192 -2.62 -8.90 -7.16
N SER A 193 -1.90 -9.75 -7.87
CA SER A 193 -2.48 -10.58 -8.95
C SER A 193 -3.55 -11.54 -8.45
N GLN A 194 -3.54 -11.88 -7.16
CA GLN A 194 -4.57 -12.68 -6.49
C GLN A 194 -5.74 -11.83 -5.93
N SER A 195 -5.78 -10.53 -6.25
CA SER A 195 -6.83 -9.63 -5.76
C SER A 195 -8.16 -9.86 -6.48
N ASN A 196 -9.25 -9.81 -5.71
CA ASN A 196 -10.60 -9.85 -6.27
C ASN A 196 -10.88 -8.62 -7.16
N LYS A 197 -10.22 -7.48 -6.91
CA LYS A 197 -10.30 -6.30 -7.78
C LYS A 197 -9.92 -6.64 -9.21
N TRP A 198 -8.75 -7.26 -9.41
CA TRP A 198 -8.26 -7.59 -10.75
C TRP A 198 -9.06 -8.74 -11.35
N LEU A 199 -9.41 -9.75 -10.55
CA LEU A 199 -10.13 -10.92 -11.02
C LEU A 199 -11.55 -10.61 -11.52
N ALA A 200 -12.34 -9.90 -10.70
CA ALA A 200 -13.79 -9.84 -10.87
C ALA A 200 -14.39 -8.44 -10.96
N ASN A 201 -13.78 -7.42 -10.34
CA ASN A 201 -14.42 -6.11 -10.14
C ASN A 201 -13.98 -5.03 -11.15
N LEU A 202 -13.16 -5.37 -12.15
CA LEU A 202 -12.92 -4.52 -13.31
C LEU A 202 -14.04 -4.69 -14.34
N SER A 203 -14.41 -3.62 -15.03
CA SER A 203 -15.43 -3.70 -16.07
C SER A 203 -14.96 -4.53 -17.27
N PRO A 204 -15.88 -4.99 -18.13
CA PRO A 204 -15.57 -5.66 -19.39
C PRO A 204 -14.46 -5.03 -20.23
N PHE A 205 -14.37 -3.70 -20.26
CA PHE A 205 -13.41 -2.96 -21.11
C PHE A 205 -12.05 -2.72 -20.45
N GLU A 206 -11.96 -2.95 -19.14
CA GLU A 206 -10.79 -2.59 -18.32
C GLU A 206 -10.00 -3.82 -17.86
N ARG A 207 -10.60 -5.01 -17.91
CA ARG A 207 -9.96 -6.28 -17.55
C ARG A 207 -9.07 -6.85 -18.68
N PRO A 208 -8.30 -7.93 -18.46
CA PRO A 208 -7.52 -8.57 -19.52
C PRO A 208 -8.38 -8.95 -20.73
N GLN A 209 -7.96 -8.51 -21.93
CA GLN A 209 -8.78 -8.57 -23.14
C GLN A 209 -8.47 -9.76 -24.05
N LEU A 210 -7.24 -10.28 -24.03
CA LEU A 210 -6.72 -11.26 -24.97
C LEU A 210 -6.02 -12.40 -24.24
N CYS A 211 -6.16 -13.62 -24.78
CA CYS A 211 -5.18 -14.69 -24.61
C CYS A 211 -4.63 -15.14 -25.96
N GLN A 212 -3.40 -15.63 -25.98
CA GLN A 212 -2.78 -16.23 -27.15
C GLN A 212 -2.63 -17.73 -26.92
N VAL A 213 -3.11 -18.53 -27.88
CA VAL A 213 -3.03 -20.00 -27.83
C VAL A 213 -2.62 -20.49 -29.22
N ASN A 214 -1.56 -21.29 -29.31
CA ASN A 214 -1.06 -21.86 -30.57
C ASN A 214 -0.87 -20.82 -31.69
N GLY A 215 -0.39 -19.61 -31.34
CA GLY A 215 -0.18 -18.51 -32.27
C GLY A 215 -1.45 -17.77 -32.72
N LYS A 216 -2.64 -18.19 -32.28
CA LYS A 216 -3.91 -17.49 -32.52
C LYS A 216 -4.29 -16.58 -31.35
N HIS A 217 -5.05 -15.53 -31.63
CA HIS A 217 -5.54 -14.56 -30.64
C HIS A 217 -7.03 -14.75 -30.39
N PHE A 218 -7.39 -14.91 -29.12
CA PHE A 218 -8.76 -15.03 -28.67
C PHE A 218 -9.07 -13.88 -27.72
N TYR A 219 -10.16 -13.16 -27.99
CA TYR A 219 -10.58 -12.01 -27.19
C TYR A 219 -11.80 -12.37 -26.36
N ILE A 220 -11.96 -11.67 -25.23
CA ILE A 220 -13.23 -11.68 -24.52
C ILE A 220 -14.34 -11.10 -25.40
N PHE A 221 -15.56 -11.60 -25.19
CA PHE A 221 -16.75 -11.27 -25.98
C PHE A 221 -16.66 -11.57 -27.49
N GLU A 222 -15.75 -12.46 -27.89
CA GLU A 222 -15.76 -13.07 -29.22
C GLU A 222 -16.14 -14.56 -29.14
N PRO A 223 -16.93 -15.09 -30.10
CA PRO A 223 -17.17 -16.52 -30.19
C PRO A 223 -15.89 -17.31 -30.45
N VAL A 224 -15.72 -18.40 -29.72
CA VAL A 224 -14.59 -19.35 -29.82
C VAL A 224 -15.15 -20.75 -29.94
N GLN A 225 -14.63 -21.52 -30.91
CA GLN A 225 -14.95 -22.93 -31.03
C GLN A 225 -13.92 -23.76 -30.26
N LEU A 226 -14.42 -24.64 -29.41
CA LEU A 226 -13.62 -25.59 -28.64
C LEU A 226 -13.29 -26.84 -29.45
N SER A 227 -12.34 -27.63 -28.98
CA SER A 227 -12.04 -28.97 -29.50
C SER A 227 -13.24 -29.93 -29.46
N SER A 228 -14.21 -29.70 -28.58
CA SER A 228 -15.49 -30.42 -28.53
C SER A 228 -16.50 -30.00 -29.60
N ASN A 229 -16.15 -29.03 -30.46
CA ASN A 229 -17.03 -28.31 -31.39
C ASN A 229 -18.09 -27.40 -30.74
N ALA A 230 -18.14 -27.32 -29.41
CA ALA A 230 -19.00 -26.34 -28.73
C ALA A 230 -18.50 -24.91 -29.02
N VAL A 231 -19.43 -23.97 -29.16
CA VAL A 231 -19.12 -22.54 -29.32
C VAL A 231 -19.39 -21.83 -28.01
N VAL A 232 -18.38 -21.12 -27.53
CA VAL A 232 -18.41 -20.37 -26.27
C VAL A 232 -17.97 -18.94 -26.47
N ILE A 233 -18.29 -18.07 -25.51
CA ILE A 233 -17.85 -16.68 -25.48
C ILE A 233 -17.03 -16.50 -24.20
N PRO A 234 -15.69 -16.28 -24.29
CA PRO A 234 -14.87 -15.97 -23.13
C PRO A 234 -15.29 -14.65 -22.51
N ILE A 235 -15.46 -14.63 -21.18
CA ILE A 235 -15.85 -13.46 -20.39
C ILE A 235 -14.67 -12.99 -19.55
N TYR A 236 -13.96 -13.90 -18.87
CA TYR A 236 -12.77 -13.57 -18.07
C TYR A 236 -11.59 -14.44 -18.46
N PHE A 237 -10.37 -13.91 -18.38
CA PHE A 237 -9.11 -14.66 -18.46
C PHE A 237 -8.35 -14.56 -17.14
N TYR A 238 -7.83 -15.68 -16.65
CA TYR A 238 -7.13 -15.77 -15.37
C TYR A 238 -6.24 -17.01 -15.30
N ASN A 239 -5.21 -16.98 -14.46
CA ASN A 239 -4.38 -18.14 -14.18
C ASN A 239 -4.99 -18.97 -13.04
N LEU A 240 -5.01 -20.29 -13.21
CA LEU A 240 -5.40 -21.28 -12.21
C LEU A 240 -4.30 -22.35 -12.18
N ASP A 241 -3.67 -22.53 -11.02
CA ASP A 241 -2.56 -23.50 -10.82
C ASP A 241 -1.38 -23.34 -11.82
N GLY A 242 -1.16 -22.11 -12.31
CA GLY A 242 -0.11 -21.78 -13.27
C GLY A 242 -0.56 -21.85 -14.73
N ASP A 243 -1.74 -22.39 -15.01
CA ASP A 243 -2.29 -22.53 -16.36
C ASP A 243 -3.38 -21.49 -16.65
N LEU A 244 -3.37 -20.94 -17.87
CA LEU A 244 -4.33 -19.93 -18.28
C LEU A 244 -5.70 -20.57 -18.56
N HIS A 245 -6.74 -20.01 -17.94
CA HIS A 245 -8.12 -20.44 -18.07
C HIS A 245 -9.01 -19.27 -18.47
N ALA A 246 -10.21 -19.61 -18.96
CA ALA A 246 -11.26 -18.66 -19.23
C ALA A 246 -12.55 -19.04 -18.50
N GLN A 247 -13.29 -18.04 -18.01
CA GLN A 247 -14.70 -18.20 -17.70
C GLN A 247 -15.48 -17.93 -18.98
N CYS A 248 -16.21 -18.93 -19.46
CA CYS A 248 -16.85 -18.91 -20.76
C CYS A 248 -18.36 -19.11 -20.65
N PHE A 249 -19.12 -18.28 -21.36
CA PHE A 249 -20.54 -18.52 -21.58
C PHE A 249 -20.73 -19.44 -22.79
N GLN A 250 -21.40 -20.58 -22.62
CA GLN A 250 -21.65 -21.50 -23.73
C GLN A 250 -22.93 -21.10 -24.47
N ILE A 251 -22.84 -20.90 -25.78
CA ILE A 251 -23.99 -20.53 -26.60
C ILE A 251 -24.93 -21.74 -26.74
N GLN A 252 -26.18 -21.58 -26.33
CA GLN A 252 -27.25 -22.56 -26.51
C GLN A 252 -28.30 -22.06 -27.51
N ARG A 253 -29.21 -22.95 -27.96
CA ARG A 253 -30.25 -22.61 -28.94
C ARG A 253 -31.17 -21.49 -28.48
N GLU A 254 -31.49 -21.45 -27.18
CA GLU A 254 -32.31 -20.42 -26.54
C GLU A 254 -31.68 -19.02 -26.59
N ASN A 255 -30.35 -18.94 -26.73
CA ASN A 255 -29.63 -17.66 -26.84
C ASN A 255 -29.61 -17.10 -28.27
N ILE A 256 -30.18 -17.84 -29.23
CA ILE A 256 -30.17 -17.50 -30.65
C ILE A 256 -31.60 -17.23 -31.10
N SER A 257 -31.85 -16.02 -31.58
CA SER A 257 -33.15 -15.61 -32.16
C SER A 257 -32.95 -15.08 -33.58
N SER A 258 -34.03 -15.01 -34.38
CA SER A 258 -33.95 -14.37 -35.70
C SER A 258 -33.88 -12.85 -35.56
N ALA A 259 -33.01 -12.20 -36.34
CA ALA A 259 -32.95 -10.74 -36.42
C ALA A 259 -32.89 -10.25 -37.87
N PHE A 260 -33.32 -9.02 -38.07
CA PHE A 260 -33.30 -8.34 -39.37
C PHE A 260 -32.21 -7.27 -39.34
N PHE A 261 -31.22 -7.39 -40.23
CA PHE A 261 -30.14 -6.43 -40.37
C PHE A 261 -30.38 -5.57 -41.63
N PRO A 262 -30.39 -4.23 -41.51
CA PRO A 262 -30.55 -3.35 -42.67
C PRO A 262 -29.29 -3.35 -43.53
N LEU A 263 -29.46 -3.51 -44.84
CA LEU A 263 -28.41 -3.41 -45.86
C LEU A 263 -28.35 -1.98 -46.43
N GLN A 264 -27.20 -1.62 -47.02
CA GLN A 264 -26.94 -0.28 -47.56
C GLN A 264 -27.84 0.11 -48.76
N ASP A 265 -28.49 -0.87 -49.37
CA ASP A 265 -29.39 -0.75 -50.53
C ASP A 265 -30.88 -0.68 -50.14
N GLY A 266 -31.20 -0.67 -48.83
CA GLY A 266 -32.57 -0.62 -48.32
C GLY A 266 -33.26 -1.98 -48.19
N HIS A 267 -32.57 -3.08 -48.49
CA HIS A 267 -33.05 -4.44 -48.21
C HIS A 267 -32.73 -4.87 -46.76
N THR A 268 -33.44 -5.86 -46.22
CA THR A 268 -33.15 -6.44 -44.90
C THR A 268 -32.65 -7.87 -45.06
N GLN A 269 -31.48 -8.16 -44.50
CA GLN A 269 -30.95 -9.51 -44.40
C GLN A 269 -31.50 -10.18 -43.13
N VAL A 270 -32.09 -11.36 -43.28
CA VAL A 270 -32.42 -12.22 -42.15
C VAL A 270 -31.12 -12.86 -41.66
N GLY A 271 -30.78 -12.61 -40.41
CA GLY A 271 -29.66 -13.23 -39.72
C GLY A 271 -30.06 -13.71 -38.33
N ILE A 272 -29.08 -13.93 -37.48
CA ILE A 272 -29.27 -14.38 -36.10
C ILE A 272 -28.91 -13.27 -35.11
N LYS A 273 -29.57 -13.25 -33.96
CA LYS A 273 -29.21 -12.45 -32.80
C LYS A 273 -28.75 -13.39 -31.70
N ILE A 274 -27.48 -13.26 -31.34
CA ILE A 274 -26.87 -13.96 -30.20
C ILE A 274 -26.99 -13.05 -28.97
N THR A 275 -27.66 -13.54 -27.93
CA THR A 275 -27.85 -12.81 -26.68
C THR A 275 -27.10 -13.48 -25.53
N ILE A 276 -26.31 -12.72 -24.78
CA ILE A 276 -25.73 -13.16 -23.51
C ILE A 276 -26.55 -12.62 -22.33
N PRO A 277 -26.69 -13.39 -21.23
CA PRO A 277 -27.36 -12.91 -20.03
C PRO A 277 -26.75 -11.62 -19.49
N PRO A 278 -27.54 -10.77 -18.80
CA PRO A 278 -26.99 -9.64 -18.08
C PRO A 278 -26.13 -10.15 -16.93
N ASN A 279 -25.22 -9.32 -16.41
CA ASN A 279 -24.60 -9.59 -15.11
C ASN A 279 -23.79 -10.88 -15.00
N LEU A 280 -23.06 -11.26 -16.04
CA LEU A 280 -22.09 -12.36 -15.97
C LEU A 280 -20.90 -11.99 -15.08
N ILE A 281 -21.12 -11.97 -13.76
CA ILE A 281 -20.10 -11.85 -12.73
C ILE A 281 -19.20 -13.09 -12.74
N PHE A 282 -18.01 -12.99 -12.16
CA PHE A 282 -16.99 -14.04 -12.26
C PHE A 282 -17.47 -15.45 -11.85
N ASN A 283 -18.26 -15.56 -10.78
CA ASN A 283 -18.81 -16.83 -10.27
C ASN A 283 -20.26 -17.11 -10.72
N HIS A 284 -20.69 -16.54 -11.85
CA HIS A 284 -22.05 -16.76 -12.36
C HIS A 284 -22.25 -18.23 -12.78
N MET A 285 -23.40 -18.82 -12.45
CA MET A 285 -23.68 -20.25 -12.68
C MET A 285 -23.66 -20.66 -14.16
N ASP A 286 -23.96 -19.72 -15.06
CA ASP A 286 -23.94 -19.94 -16.52
C ASP A 286 -22.53 -19.88 -17.14
N LEU A 287 -21.51 -19.51 -16.35
CA LEU A 287 -20.13 -19.51 -16.81
C LEU A 287 -19.48 -20.87 -16.50
N LYS A 288 -18.77 -21.39 -17.49
CA LYS A 288 -17.97 -22.61 -17.38
C LYS A 288 -16.50 -22.26 -17.39
N VAL A 289 -15.75 -22.91 -16.51
CA VAL A 289 -14.29 -22.86 -16.52
C VAL A 289 -13.77 -23.71 -17.66
N ILE A 290 -13.00 -23.09 -18.57
CA ILE A 290 -12.45 -23.75 -19.75
C ILE A 290 -10.95 -23.44 -19.83
N PRO A 291 -10.07 -24.46 -19.81
CA PRO A 291 -8.66 -24.30 -20.14
C PRO A 291 -8.50 -23.71 -21.54
N VAL A 292 -7.66 -22.67 -21.69
CA VAL A 292 -7.55 -21.97 -22.99
C VAL A 292 -6.93 -22.84 -24.09
N ASP A 293 -6.21 -23.90 -23.73
CA ASP A 293 -5.64 -24.87 -24.68
C ASP A 293 -6.71 -25.62 -25.50
N GLN A 294 -7.96 -25.64 -25.03
CA GLN A 294 -9.11 -26.21 -25.75
C GLN A 294 -9.63 -25.28 -26.86
N PHE A 295 -9.13 -24.05 -26.97
CA PHE A 295 -9.56 -23.10 -27.99
C PHE A 295 -8.95 -23.44 -29.35
N VAL A 296 -9.80 -23.66 -30.37
CA VAL A 296 -9.38 -24.15 -31.69
C VAL A 296 -9.61 -23.12 -32.79
N GLN A 297 -10.84 -22.63 -32.96
CA GLN A 297 -11.19 -21.64 -33.98
C GLN A 297 -11.59 -20.32 -33.34
N ASP A 298 -11.06 -19.22 -33.88
CA ASP A 298 -11.50 -17.87 -33.55
C ASP A 298 -12.78 -17.51 -34.33
N TYR A 299 -13.37 -16.36 -34.00
CA TYR A 299 -14.63 -15.89 -34.58
C TYR A 299 -14.69 -15.94 -36.12
N ALA A 300 -13.55 -15.78 -36.80
CA ALA A 300 -13.47 -15.71 -38.25
C ALA A 300 -13.64 -17.06 -38.95
N HIS A 301 -13.39 -18.16 -38.23
CA HIS A 301 -13.38 -19.52 -38.76
C HIS A 301 -14.51 -20.40 -38.20
N ILE A 302 -15.51 -19.78 -37.55
CA ILE A 302 -16.71 -20.47 -37.07
C ILE A 302 -17.80 -20.36 -38.14
N TYR A 303 -18.34 -21.52 -38.54
CA TYR A 303 -19.37 -21.63 -39.58
C TYR A 303 -20.73 -21.96 -38.96
N TRP A 304 -21.78 -21.32 -39.46
CA TRP A 304 -23.17 -21.65 -39.15
C TRP A 304 -23.65 -22.83 -40.01
N GLY A 305 -24.75 -23.46 -39.60
CA GLY A 305 -25.26 -24.69 -40.24
C GLY A 305 -25.66 -24.54 -41.72
N ASN A 306 -25.79 -23.31 -42.22
CA ASN A 306 -26.03 -23.00 -43.64
C ASN A 306 -24.74 -22.81 -44.47
N GLY A 307 -23.56 -22.98 -43.86
CA GLY A 307 -22.25 -22.80 -44.50
C GLY A 307 -21.71 -21.36 -44.49
N ASN A 308 -22.48 -20.37 -44.03
CA ASN A 308 -22.01 -18.99 -43.85
C ASN A 308 -21.18 -18.84 -42.57
N ARG A 309 -20.37 -17.78 -42.47
CA ARG A 309 -19.61 -17.52 -41.24
C ARG A 309 -20.54 -17.01 -40.15
N LEU A 310 -20.35 -17.46 -38.90
CA LEU A 310 -21.17 -17.04 -37.75
C LEU A 310 -21.19 -15.51 -37.59
N VAL A 311 -20.04 -14.87 -37.78
CA VAL A 311 -19.91 -13.40 -37.70
C VAL A 311 -20.76 -12.65 -38.75
N GLN A 312 -20.97 -13.25 -39.93
CA GLN A 312 -21.82 -12.66 -40.97
C GLN A 312 -23.30 -12.84 -40.61
N GLU A 313 -23.66 -14.02 -40.14
CA GLU A 313 -25.03 -14.33 -39.71
C GLU A 313 -25.47 -13.45 -38.53
N CYS A 314 -24.57 -13.15 -37.59
CA CYS A 314 -24.89 -12.32 -36.43
C CYS A 314 -24.73 -10.81 -36.65
N GLY A 315 -24.50 -10.38 -37.90
CA GLY A 315 -24.30 -8.97 -38.24
C GLY A 315 -23.09 -8.33 -37.54
N GLY A 316 -22.10 -9.13 -37.12
CA GLY A 316 -20.91 -8.67 -36.41
C GLY A 316 -21.16 -8.22 -34.97
N LYS A 317 -22.26 -8.64 -34.33
CA LYS A 317 -22.62 -8.21 -32.96
C LYS A 317 -23.06 -9.36 -32.06
N ILE A 318 -22.75 -9.24 -30.78
CA ILE A 318 -23.38 -9.97 -29.67
C ILE A 318 -24.12 -8.97 -28.80
N PHE A 319 -25.31 -9.32 -28.35
CA PHE A 319 -26.14 -8.46 -27.51
C PHE A 319 -26.08 -8.96 -26.06
N GLY A 320 -25.67 -8.11 -25.13
CA GLY A 320 -25.89 -8.32 -23.71
C GLY A 320 -27.18 -7.67 -23.27
N GLU A 321 -28.03 -8.40 -22.56
CA GLU A 321 -29.04 -7.72 -21.74
C GLU A 321 -28.28 -6.88 -20.69
N LYS A 322 -28.73 -5.64 -20.42
CA LYS A 322 -27.99 -4.60 -19.67
C LYS A 322 -26.99 -5.12 -18.63
N PHE A 323 -25.68 -4.88 -18.84
CA PHE A 323 -24.71 -4.96 -17.74
C PHE A 323 -24.97 -3.78 -16.79
N PRO A 324 -25.21 -3.98 -15.49
CA PRO A 324 -25.36 -2.87 -14.54
C PRO A 324 -24.03 -2.16 -14.25
N TYR A 325 -22.91 -2.66 -14.79
CA TYR A 325 -21.67 -1.90 -14.87
C TYR A 325 -21.79 -0.66 -15.78
N SER A 326 -22.82 -0.58 -16.63
CA SER A 326 -23.20 0.64 -17.36
C SER A 326 -23.60 1.82 -16.44
N LYS A 327 -23.73 1.61 -15.12
CA LYS A 327 -23.81 2.74 -14.17
C LYS A 327 -22.52 3.58 -14.11
N LEU A 328 -21.37 3.09 -14.58
CA LEU A 328 -20.12 3.88 -14.52
C LEU A 328 -19.99 4.93 -15.63
N ASP A 329 -20.75 4.81 -16.72
CA ASP A 329 -20.84 5.80 -17.79
C ASP A 329 -22.20 6.51 -17.73
N VAL A 330 -22.31 7.45 -16.79
CA VAL A 330 -23.31 8.51 -16.94
C VAL A 330 -22.88 9.33 -18.15
N CYS A 331 -23.55 9.08 -19.28
CA CYS A 331 -23.81 10.13 -20.25
C CYS A 331 -24.29 11.35 -19.46
N LEU A 332 -23.42 12.36 -19.40
CA LEU A 332 -23.70 13.66 -18.83
C LEU A 332 -25.04 14.16 -19.39
N PRO A 333 -25.91 14.82 -18.61
CA PRO A 333 -27.27 15.16 -19.05
C PRO A 333 -27.38 16.11 -20.26
N ASN A 334 -26.32 16.44 -20.99
CA ASN A 334 -26.34 17.34 -22.16
C ASN A 334 -25.10 17.19 -23.08
N ILE A 335 -24.52 16.00 -23.24
CA ILE A 335 -23.45 15.78 -24.23
C ILE A 335 -23.95 14.83 -25.31
N PHE A 336 -24.00 15.35 -26.53
CA PHE A 336 -24.76 14.87 -27.68
C PHE A 336 -26.27 14.98 -27.52
N SER A 337 -26.90 15.60 -28.51
CA SER A 337 -28.24 15.21 -28.93
C SER A 337 -28.23 13.70 -29.19
N CYS A 338 -28.49 12.92 -28.15
CA CYS A 338 -29.14 11.63 -28.30
C CYS A 338 -30.57 11.95 -28.72
N ALA A 339 -30.75 12.40 -29.96
CA ALA A 339 -31.98 12.10 -30.67
C ALA A 339 -32.10 10.58 -30.58
N SER A 340 -33.17 10.09 -29.93
CA SER A 340 -33.35 8.75 -29.33
C SER A 340 -32.80 8.60 -27.89
N LEU A 341 -33.45 9.27 -26.94
CA LEU A 341 -33.80 8.67 -25.64
C LEU A 341 -34.99 7.69 -25.76
N GLU A 342 -35.11 7.08 -26.93
CA GLU A 342 -35.93 5.91 -27.21
C GLU A 342 -34.97 4.72 -27.30
N GLU A 343 -35.10 3.76 -26.39
CA GLU A 343 -34.71 2.36 -26.60
C GLU A 343 -33.25 2.04 -26.99
N ARG A 344 -32.26 2.29 -26.11
CA ARG A 344 -31.10 1.36 -26.05
C ARG A 344 -31.40 0.26 -25.04
N THR A 345 -31.98 -0.81 -25.57
CA THR A 345 -32.47 -1.95 -24.78
C THR A 345 -31.37 -2.97 -24.41
N ASN A 346 -30.20 -2.97 -25.06
CA ASN A 346 -29.10 -3.95 -24.87
C ASN A 346 -27.69 -3.33 -25.04
N ASP A 347 -26.66 -3.85 -24.34
CA ASP A 347 -25.25 -3.56 -24.59
C ASP A 347 -24.78 -4.34 -25.84
N GLU A 348 -24.09 -3.69 -26.78
CA GLU A 348 -23.62 -4.33 -28.02
C GLU A 348 -22.10 -4.57 -27.97
N PHE A 349 -21.68 -5.83 -28.11
CA PHE A 349 -20.28 -6.22 -28.26
C PHE A 349 -19.98 -6.48 -29.74
N LEU A 350 -18.97 -5.78 -30.27
CA LEU A 350 -18.58 -5.88 -31.67
C LEU A 350 -17.68 -7.09 -31.92
N ILE A 351 -17.94 -7.80 -33.02
CA ILE A 351 -17.10 -8.85 -33.57
C ILE A 351 -16.70 -8.45 -35.01
N PRO A 352 -15.41 -8.31 -35.32
CA PRO A 352 -14.25 -8.47 -34.43
C PRO A 352 -14.18 -7.47 -33.28
N ASN A 353 -13.54 -7.90 -32.19
CA ASN A 353 -13.20 -7.06 -31.05
C ASN A 353 -12.34 -5.87 -31.53
N PRO A 354 -12.68 -4.62 -31.14
CA PRO A 354 -11.95 -3.42 -31.57
C PRO A 354 -10.45 -3.44 -31.28
N TRP A 355 -10.02 -4.19 -30.26
CA TRP A 355 -8.60 -4.34 -29.91
C TRP A 355 -7.77 -5.03 -30.99
N ARG A 356 -8.37 -5.83 -31.87
CA ARG A 356 -7.65 -6.41 -33.03
C ARG A 356 -7.06 -5.33 -33.93
N VAL A 357 -7.84 -4.26 -34.18
CA VAL A 357 -7.40 -3.12 -34.98
C VAL A 357 -6.48 -2.21 -34.17
N LYS A 358 -6.87 -1.85 -32.94
CA LYS A 358 -6.07 -0.94 -32.09
C LYS A 358 -4.64 -1.44 -31.82
N SER A 359 -4.49 -2.75 -31.57
CA SER A 359 -3.17 -3.35 -31.30
C SER A 359 -2.33 -3.60 -32.55
N GLY A 360 -2.94 -3.51 -33.74
CA GLY A 360 -2.33 -3.96 -34.99
C GLY A 360 -2.01 -5.46 -34.99
N GLY A 361 -2.85 -6.27 -34.33
CA GLY A 361 -2.65 -7.72 -34.20
C GLY A 361 -1.48 -8.13 -33.28
N ARG A 362 -1.08 -7.28 -32.34
CA ARG A 362 -0.05 -7.63 -31.33
C ARG A 362 -0.69 -8.28 -30.09
N ILE A 363 0.11 -9.00 -29.32
CA ILE A 363 -0.30 -9.53 -28.01
C ILE A 363 -0.66 -8.36 -27.08
N LEU A 364 -1.79 -8.43 -26.38
CA LEU A 364 -2.15 -7.46 -25.34
C LEU A 364 -1.59 -7.90 -23.98
N ARG A 365 -0.88 -7.01 -23.30
CA ARG A 365 -0.50 -7.15 -21.88
C ARG A 365 -1.34 -6.22 -21.02
N HIS A 366 -1.95 -6.75 -19.97
CA HIS A 366 -2.66 -5.96 -18.98
C HIS A 366 -1.75 -5.72 -17.78
N VAL A 367 -1.37 -4.45 -17.56
CA VAL A 367 -0.36 -4.05 -16.57
C VAL A 367 -0.97 -3.06 -15.57
N PRO A 368 -1.65 -3.53 -14.52
CA PRO A 368 -2.27 -2.65 -13.54
C PRO A 368 -1.23 -1.97 -12.64
N ILE A 369 -1.58 -0.79 -12.12
CA ILE A 369 -0.73 0.00 -11.23
C ILE A 369 -1.39 0.30 -9.89
N THR A 370 -0.56 0.44 -8.85
CA THR A 370 -0.96 1.00 -7.56
C THR A 370 -0.50 2.45 -7.52
N LEU A 371 -1.45 3.39 -7.44
CA LEU A 371 -1.17 4.83 -7.44
C LEU A 371 -1.07 5.35 -6.01
N TYR A 372 -0.13 6.25 -5.75
CA TYR A 372 0.09 6.87 -4.45
C TYR A 372 0.21 8.39 -4.58
N SER A 373 -0.33 9.11 -3.60
CA SER A 373 0.00 10.51 -3.39
C SER A 373 0.05 10.87 -1.93
N ASP A 374 0.98 11.76 -1.59
CA ASP A 374 1.12 12.33 -0.25
C ASP A 374 1.79 13.70 -0.34
N ASP A 375 1.76 14.44 0.77
CA ASP A 375 2.56 15.64 0.94
C ASP A 375 3.87 15.41 1.68
N THR A 376 4.94 15.96 1.10
CA THR A 376 6.30 15.84 1.59
C THR A 376 6.95 17.21 1.71
N SER A 377 7.75 17.41 2.75
CA SER A 377 8.60 18.61 2.82
C SER A 377 9.76 18.51 1.84
N GLY A 378 9.92 19.55 1.02
CA GLY A 378 11.04 19.79 0.12
C GLY A 378 12.30 20.30 0.83
N ASN A 379 12.24 20.55 2.14
CA ASN A 379 13.38 20.94 2.98
C ASN A 379 13.72 19.85 4.00
N VAL A 380 14.89 19.97 4.64
CA VAL A 380 15.31 19.10 5.76
C VAL A 380 14.38 19.28 6.98
N SER A 381 13.79 20.47 7.16
CA SER A 381 12.72 20.73 8.15
C SER A 381 11.32 20.62 7.53
N LYS A 382 10.34 20.13 8.31
CA LYS A 382 8.99 19.80 7.81
C LYS A 382 8.08 21.00 7.50
N GLN A 383 8.39 22.20 7.99
CA GLN A 383 7.47 23.34 7.97
C GLN A 383 7.55 24.23 6.73
N PHE A 384 8.68 24.26 6.02
CA PHE A 384 8.90 25.19 4.92
C PHE A 384 9.02 24.41 3.61
N ASN A 385 8.25 24.78 2.58
CA ASN A 385 8.23 24.19 1.23
C ASN A 385 7.55 22.80 1.11
N LYS A 386 6.23 22.74 1.32
CA LYS A 386 5.40 21.53 1.11
C LYS A 386 5.26 21.21 -0.38
N HIS A 387 5.47 19.96 -0.75
CA HIS A 387 5.20 19.41 -2.08
C HIS A 387 4.11 18.35 -1.99
N ASN A 388 3.16 18.35 -2.92
CA ASN A 388 2.34 17.17 -3.19
C ASN A 388 3.04 16.36 -4.27
N SER A 389 3.08 15.04 -4.14
CA SER A 389 3.77 14.17 -5.09
C SER A 389 2.92 12.97 -5.49
N PHE A 390 3.11 12.48 -6.72
CA PHE A 390 2.50 11.26 -7.24
C PHE A 390 3.56 10.24 -7.59
N TYR A 391 3.38 9.02 -7.07
CA TYR A 391 4.19 7.85 -7.40
C TYR A 391 3.30 6.67 -7.81
N PHE A 392 3.85 5.68 -8.49
CA PHE A 392 3.18 4.40 -8.70
C PHE A 392 4.15 3.22 -8.61
N THR A 393 3.60 2.02 -8.46
CA THR A 393 4.30 0.73 -8.67
C THR A 393 3.46 -0.18 -9.54
N LEU A 394 4.05 -1.21 -10.13
CA LEU A 394 3.34 -2.22 -10.92
C LEU A 394 2.68 -3.24 -9.99
N SER A 395 1.36 -3.39 -10.09
CA SER A 395 0.61 -4.32 -9.23
C SER A 395 0.80 -5.79 -9.65
N GLY A 396 1.29 -6.05 -10.87
CA GLY A 396 1.66 -7.39 -11.33
C GLY A 396 2.97 -7.93 -10.73
N LEU A 397 3.72 -7.13 -9.95
CA LEU A 397 4.97 -7.58 -9.33
C LEU A 397 4.73 -8.25 -7.97
N PRO A 398 5.46 -9.33 -7.64
CA PRO A 398 5.40 -9.94 -6.32
C PRO A 398 5.94 -8.96 -5.25
N PRO A 399 5.45 -9.01 -4.00
CA PRO A 399 5.82 -8.08 -2.93
C PRO A 399 7.32 -7.97 -2.66
N GLU A 400 8.06 -9.07 -2.82
CA GLU A 400 9.52 -9.11 -2.63
C GLU A 400 10.27 -8.18 -3.59
N ILE A 401 9.67 -7.91 -4.76
CA ILE A 401 10.19 -7.05 -5.81
C ILE A 401 9.52 -5.67 -5.74
N SER A 402 8.19 -5.62 -5.64
CA SER A 402 7.43 -4.35 -5.65
C SER A 402 7.63 -3.47 -4.40
N ASN A 403 8.18 -4.01 -3.31
CA ASN A 403 8.54 -3.24 -2.11
C ASN A 403 9.96 -2.65 -2.17
N GLN A 404 10.74 -2.94 -3.21
CA GLN A 404 12.06 -2.36 -3.40
C GLN A 404 11.92 -0.91 -3.91
N GLU A 405 12.78 0.00 -3.42
CA GLU A 405 12.86 1.39 -3.90
C GLU A 405 13.03 1.45 -5.43
N TYR A 406 13.71 0.45 -6.00
CA TYR A 406 13.94 0.27 -7.42
C TYR A 406 12.63 0.27 -8.26
N ASN A 407 11.55 -0.31 -7.73
CA ASN A 407 10.26 -0.48 -8.42
C ASN A 407 9.22 0.58 -8.01
N CYS A 408 9.68 1.73 -7.49
CA CYS A 408 8.86 2.89 -7.19
C CYS A 408 9.11 3.99 -8.24
N HIS A 409 8.07 4.40 -8.95
CA HIS A 409 8.17 5.30 -10.11
C HIS A 409 7.56 6.66 -9.81
N PHE A 410 8.27 7.73 -10.18
CA PHE A 410 7.82 9.10 -10.05
C PHE A 410 6.91 9.52 -11.21
N LEU A 411 5.81 10.22 -10.92
CA LEU A 411 4.96 10.86 -11.93
C LEU A 411 5.07 12.38 -11.86
N SER A 412 4.75 12.99 -10.73
CA SER A 412 4.64 14.45 -10.63
C SER A 412 4.93 14.95 -9.23
N THR A 413 5.36 16.20 -9.12
CA THR A 413 5.40 16.92 -7.85
C THR A 413 5.15 18.40 -8.07
N SER A 414 4.52 19.04 -7.10
CA SER A 414 4.35 20.49 -7.09
C SER A 414 4.25 21.04 -5.68
N ASN A 415 4.87 22.20 -5.45
CA ASN A 415 4.72 22.99 -4.24
C ASN A 415 3.70 24.13 -4.39
N VAL A 416 3.14 24.32 -5.59
CA VAL A 416 2.14 25.35 -5.89
C VAL A 416 0.78 24.77 -6.25
N ALA A 417 0.76 23.60 -6.91
CA ALA A 417 -0.46 22.92 -7.34
C ALA A 417 -0.92 21.88 -6.32
N THR A 418 -2.25 21.76 -6.18
CA THR A 418 -2.90 20.74 -5.38
C THR A 418 -2.90 19.38 -6.09
N VAL A 419 -3.19 18.32 -5.33
CA VAL A 419 -3.33 16.95 -5.87
C VAL A 419 -4.37 16.85 -7.00
N GLY A 420 -5.44 17.64 -6.93
CA GLY A 420 -6.47 17.69 -7.96
C GLY A 420 -5.97 18.33 -9.25
N GLU A 421 -5.29 19.48 -9.16
CA GLU A 421 -4.71 20.18 -10.31
C GLU A 421 -3.65 19.33 -11.02
N MET A 422 -2.76 18.68 -10.26
CA MET A 422 -1.78 17.75 -10.83
C MET A 422 -2.44 16.49 -11.41
N GLY A 423 -3.54 16.06 -10.79
CA GLY A 423 -4.29 14.87 -11.18
C GLY A 423 -4.90 14.97 -12.57
N GLU A 424 -5.27 16.18 -13.04
CA GLU A 424 -5.80 16.43 -14.39
C GLU A 424 -4.86 15.87 -15.46
N LEU A 425 -3.58 16.27 -15.42
CA LEU A 425 -2.56 15.84 -16.37
C LEU A 425 -2.30 14.32 -16.36
N ILE A 426 -2.42 13.71 -15.17
CA ILE A 426 -2.13 12.29 -14.95
C ILE A 426 -3.32 11.43 -15.39
N ILE A 427 -4.53 11.80 -15.01
CA ILE A 427 -5.75 11.00 -15.22
C ILE A 427 -6.10 10.92 -16.70
N ASP A 428 -5.91 11.98 -17.47
CA ASP A 428 -6.12 11.95 -18.92
C ASP A 428 -5.26 10.87 -19.59
N GLU A 429 -4.00 10.77 -19.19
CA GLU A 429 -3.09 9.76 -19.72
C GLU A 429 -3.42 8.36 -19.23
N LEU A 430 -3.79 8.19 -17.96
CA LEU A 430 -4.24 6.89 -17.42
C LEU A 430 -5.52 6.40 -18.12
N ASN A 431 -6.45 7.30 -18.43
CA ASN A 431 -7.66 6.98 -19.20
C ASN A 431 -7.31 6.57 -20.64
N GLU A 432 -6.33 7.23 -21.26
CA GLU A 432 -5.85 6.87 -22.58
C GLU A 432 -5.17 5.48 -22.57
N MET A 433 -4.42 5.17 -21.52
CA MET A 433 -3.76 3.87 -21.35
C MET A 433 -4.73 2.69 -21.23
N VAL A 434 -5.94 2.88 -20.71
CA VAL A 434 -6.96 1.82 -20.66
C VAL A 434 -7.84 1.78 -21.91
N THR A 435 -8.17 2.94 -22.49
CA THR A 435 -9.14 3.01 -23.62
C THR A 435 -8.50 2.85 -25.00
N ILE A 436 -7.26 3.32 -25.17
CA ILE A 436 -6.51 3.28 -26.44
C ILE A 436 -5.34 2.29 -26.33
N GLY A 437 -4.71 2.23 -25.17
CA GLY A 437 -3.48 1.47 -24.98
C GLY A 437 -2.30 2.09 -25.73
N PHE A 438 -1.17 1.38 -25.75
CA PHE A 438 0.09 1.90 -26.30
C PHE A 438 1.10 0.77 -26.55
N PRO A 439 2.04 0.92 -27.50
CA PRO A 439 2.99 -0.13 -27.84
C PRO A 439 4.13 -0.25 -26.82
N ALA A 440 4.65 -1.46 -26.62
CA ALA A 440 5.87 -1.77 -25.85
C ALA A 440 6.67 -2.90 -26.49
N TYR A 441 7.85 -3.15 -25.92
CA TYR A 441 8.60 -4.39 -26.12
C TYR A 441 8.63 -5.19 -24.82
N ASP A 442 8.24 -6.46 -24.89
CA ASP A 442 8.25 -7.38 -23.76
C ASP A 442 9.51 -8.25 -23.82
N TYR A 443 10.44 -8.01 -22.90
CA TYR A 443 11.70 -8.74 -22.81
C TYR A 443 11.50 -10.23 -22.54
N SER A 444 10.46 -10.61 -21.78
CA SER A 444 10.21 -12.00 -21.39
C SER A 444 9.88 -12.92 -22.57
N ILE A 445 9.24 -12.38 -23.62
CA ILE A 445 8.85 -13.11 -24.83
C ILE A 445 9.58 -12.63 -26.08
N HIS A 446 10.42 -11.61 -25.96
CA HIS A 446 11.19 -10.98 -27.04
C HIS A 446 10.36 -10.42 -28.21
N GLU A 447 9.13 -9.95 -27.94
CA GLU A 447 8.20 -9.48 -28.98
C GLU A 447 7.63 -8.08 -28.69
N PRO A 448 7.25 -7.32 -29.74
CA PRO A 448 6.48 -6.10 -29.57
C PRO A 448 5.04 -6.42 -29.15
N VAL A 449 4.58 -5.77 -28.08
CA VAL A 449 3.25 -5.98 -27.49
C VAL A 449 2.45 -4.68 -27.48
N TRP A 450 1.14 -4.79 -27.24
CA TRP A 450 0.25 -3.68 -26.94
C TRP A 450 -0.12 -3.72 -25.47
N VAL A 451 -0.13 -2.59 -24.77
CA VAL A 451 -0.38 -2.58 -23.33
C VAL A 451 -1.60 -1.77 -22.99
N ILE A 452 -2.36 -2.32 -22.05
CA ILE A 452 -3.46 -1.65 -21.36
C ILE A 452 -3.14 -1.60 -19.86
N SER A 453 -3.48 -0.51 -19.19
CA SER A 453 -3.15 -0.30 -17.79
C SER A 453 -4.29 0.38 -17.07
N VAL A 454 -4.54 -0.04 -15.82
CA VAL A 454 -5.60 0.49 -14.95
C VAL A 454 -5.04 0.79 -13.56
N VAL A 455 -5.67 1.71 -12.84
CA VAL A 455 -5.37 1.92 -11.41
C VAL A 455 -6.12 0.87 -10.60
N LEU A 456 -5.39 -0.05 -9.99
CA LEU A 456 -5.96 -1.12 -9.17
C LEU A 456 -6.46 -0.58 -7.83
N CYS A 457 -5.68 0.29 -7.19
CA CYS A 457 -6.06 1.01 -5.98
C CYS A 457 -5.25 2.30 -5.80
N PHE A 458 -5.78 3.20 -4.97
CA PHE A 458 -5.16 4.47 -4.61
C PHE A 458 -4.76 4.50 -3.12
N LEU A 459 -3.48 4.66 -2.85
CA LEU A 459 -2.92 4.68 -1.50
C LEU A 459 -2.56 6.09 -1.08
N ALA A 460 -2.99 6.49 0.12
CA ALA A 460 -2.61 7.75 0.75
C ALA A 460 -3.01 7.77 2.21
N ASP A 461 -2.63 8.85 2.91
CA ASP A 461 -3.16 9.14 4.25
C ASP A 461 -4.66 9.53 4.20
N SER A 462 -5.32 9.59 5.37
CA SER A 462 -6.76 9.86 5.42
C SER A 462 -7.16 11.24 4.87
N PRO A 463 -6.45 12.35 5.19
CA PRO A 463 -6.68 13.65 4.56
C PRO A 463 -6.54 13.66 3.04
N MET A 464 -5.54 12.97 2.48
CA MET A 464 -5.32 12.90 1.05
C MET A 464 -6.39 12.03 0.38
N HIS A 465 -6.72 10.85 0.93
CA HIS A 465 -7.87 10.06 0.48
C HIS A 465 -9.14 10.91 0.41
N ALA A 466 -9.38 11.76 1.42
CA ALA A 466 -10.57 12.61 1.43
C ALA A 466 -10.63 13.58 0.22
N LYS A 467 -9.49 14.15 -0.19
CA LYS A 467 -9.40 14.99 -1.39
C LYS A 467 -9.70 14.21 -2.67
N ILE A 468 -9.20 12.98 -2.77
CA ILE A 468 -9.37 12.12 -3.95
C ILE A 468 -10.81 11.65 -4.10
N THR A 469 -11.46 11.30 -2.99
CA THR A 469 -12.81 10.70 -2.99
C THR A 469 -13.94 11.72 -2.87
N ASN A 470 -13.64 13.03 -2.99
CA ASN A 470 -14.59 14.12 -2.77
C ASN A 470 -15.28 14.07 -1.40
N THR A 471 -14.59 13.58 -0.36
CA THR A 471 -15.14 13.51 1.00
C THR A 471 -14.51 14.58 1.90
N PRO A 472 -15.22 15.02 2.95
CA PRO A 472 -14.67 15.94 3.94
C PRO A 472 -13.60 15.27 4.80
N ASN A 473 -12.63 16.05 5.29
CA ASN A 473 -11.64 15.55 6.24
C ASN A 473 -12.33 14.99 7.51
N PRO A 474 -12.07 13.73 7.91
CA PRO A 474 -12.87 13.03 8.92
C PRO A 474 -13.05 13.73 10.28
N GLY A 475 -12.00 14.36 10.82
CA GLY A 475 -11.94 14.75 12.24
C GLY A 475 -13.08 15.65 12.73
N ALA A 476 -13.44 16.67 11.95
CA ALA A 476 -14.49 17.64 12.31
C ALA A 476 -15.78 17.49 11.47
N SER A 477 -15.85 16.46 10.63
CA SER A 477 -16.93 16.27 9.66
C SER A 477 -18.19 15.67 10.29
N LEU A 478 -19.37 16.07 9.80
CA LEU A 478 -20.65 15.39 10.08
C LEU A 478 -20.72 14.00 9.43
N ASN A 479 -19.88 13.78 8.41
CA ASN A 479 -19.73 12.56 7.63
C ASN A 479 -18.27 12.10 7.73
N PRO A 480 -17.86 11.43 8.83
CA PRO A 480 -16.46 11.16 9.10
C PRO A 480 -15.89 9.98 8.30
N CYS A 481 -16.73 9.12 7.72
CA CYS A 481 -16.29 7.94 6.99
C CYS A 481 -16.38 8.12 5.47
N ARG A 482 -15.31 7.78 4.77
CA ARG A 482 -15.26 7.77 3.29
C ARG A 482 -15.79 6.47 2.65
N MET A 483 -15.94 5.39 3.42
CA MET A 483 -16.38 4.08 2.91
C MET A 483 -17.88 3.83 3.14
N CYS A 484 -18.43 4.30 4.26
CA CYS A 484 -19.85 4.12 4.60
C CYS A 484 -20.57 5.43 4.89
N ARG A 485 -21.89 5.34 5.05
CA ARG A 485 -22.80 6.47 5.26
C ARG A 485 -22.92 6.89 6.73
N LEU A 486 -21.94 6.55 7.58
CA LEU A 486 -21.87 7.03 8.95
C LEU A 486 -21.94 8.55 8.97
N SER A 487 -22.97 9.10 9.59
CA SER A 487 -23.25 10.53 9.59
C SER A 487 -24.11 10.97 10.77
N VAL A 488 -24.08 12.27 11.06
CA VAL A 488 -24.92 12.96 12.05
C VAL A 488 -25.46 14.26 11.46
N LYS A 489 -26.58 14.78 11.97
CA LYS A 489 -27.13 16.07 11.49
C LYS A 489 -26.38 17.24 12.10
N THR A 490 -26.00 17.11 13.38
CA THR A 490 -25.27 18.15 14.13
C THR A 490 -24.02 17.56 14.79
N LYS A 491 -23.02 18.40 15.11
CA LYS A 491 -21.82 17.93 15.82
C LYS A 491 -22.13 17.38 17.22
N GLN A 492 -23.16 17.91 17.88
CA GLN A 492 -23.58 17.49 19.22
C GLN A 492 -24.09 16.04 19.22
N GLU A 493 -24.77 15.60 18.16
CA GLU A 493 -25.25 14.22 18.00
C GLU A 493 -24.15 13.17 17.94
N LYS A 494 -22.87 13.54 17.73
CA LYS A 494 -21.76 12.59 17.89
C LYS A 494 -21.65 12.07 19.33
N LYS A 495 -22.14 12.84 20.31
CA LYS A 495 -22.28 12.43 21.72
C LYS A 495 -23.65 11.81 21.98
N SER A 496 -24.05 10.85 21.16
CA SER A 496 -25.29 10.08 21.35
C SER A 496 -25.01 8.58 21.30
N MET A 497 -25.80 7.79 22.02
CA MET A 497 -25.72 6.33 21.98
C MET A 497 -25.93 5.80 20.56
N LYS A 498 -26.87 6.39 19.82
CA LYS A 498 -27.13 6.03 18.42
C LYS A 498 -25.90 6.16 17.53
N TYR A 499 -25.12 7.23 17.71
CA TYR A 499 -23.87 7.40 16.97
C TYR A 499 -22.81 6.38 17.40
N VAL A 500 -22.74 6.01 18.68
CA VAL A 500 -21.84 4.94 19.17
C VAL A 500 -22.17 3.61 18.49
N GLN A 501 -23.44 3.23 18.46
CA GLN A 501 -23.95 2.03 17.78
C GLN A 501 -23.62 2.05 16.28
N ASP A 502 -23.95 3.14 15.58
CA ASP A 502 -23.67 3.29 14.15
C ASP A 502 -22.17 3.28 13.84
N PHE A 503 -21.34 3.89 14.69
CA PHE A 503 -19.88 3.89 14.56
C PHE A 503 -19.31 2.47 14.69
N LEU A 504 -19.91 1.64 15.54
CA LEU A 504 -19.48 0.27 15.78
C LEU A 504 -20.12 -0.74 14.83
N HIS A 505 -21.04 -0.34 13.95
CA HIS A 505 -21.88 -1.24 13.15
C HIS A 505 -22.70 -2.20 14.02
N LEU A 506 -23.31 -1.69 15.09
CA LEU A 506 -24.15 -2.45 16.01
C LEU A 506 -25.56 -1.86 16.11
N ASP A 507 -26.51 -2.66 16.56
CA ASP A 507 -27.82 -2.20 17.02
C ASP A 507 -27.86 -1.99 18.55
N GLU A 508 -29.05 -1.81 19.10
CA GLU A 508 -29.27 -1.51 20.52
C GLU A 508 -29.00 -2.71 21.43
N GLU A 509 -29.18 -3.92 20.91
CA GLU A 509 -28.99 -5.18 21.63
C GLU A 509 -27.56 -5.72 21.49
N GLY A 510 -26.73 -5.07 20.66
CA GLY A 510 -25.34 -5.44 20.42
C GLY A 510 -25.16 -6.43 19.27
N TYR A 511 -26.18 -6.66 18.43
CA TYR A 511 -26.04 -7.45 17.21
C TYR A 511 -25.41 -6.63 16.08
N GLN A 512 -24.72 -7.34 15.18
CA GLN A 512 -24.09 -6.75 14.00
C GLN A 512 -25.14 -6.12 13.09
N ARG A 513 -24.99 -4.81 12.86
CA ARG A 513 -25.81 -4.01 11.95
C ARG A 513 -24.92 -3.10 11.12
N LYS A 514 -24.51 -3.62 9.96
CA LYS A 514 -23.60 -2.93 9.04
C LYS A 514 -24.24 -1.66 8.48
N ILE A 515 -23.51 -0.54 8.56
CA ILE A 515 -23.91 0.70 7.90
C ILE A 515 -23.69 0.58 6.40
N SER A 516 -24.70 0.98 5.61
CA SER A 516 -24.61 0.96 4.15
C SER A 516 -23.36 1.69 3.64
N THR A 517 -22.72 1.10 2.62
CA THR A 517 -21.56 1.68 1.94
C THR A 517 -21.97 2.94 1.17
N ARG A 518 -20.99 3.83 0.95
CA ARG A 518 -21.17 4.92 -0.02
C ARG A 518 -21.23 4.32 -1.42
N SER A 519 -21.81 5.07 -2.35
CA SER A 519 -21.82 4.70 -3.77
C SER A 519 -21.04 5.75 -4.54
N TRP A 520 -19.99 5.35 -5.24
CA TRP A 520 -19.19 6.26 -6.05
C TRP A 520 -20.01 6.93 -7.16
N TYR A 521 -20.93 6.18 -7.76
CA TYR A 521 -21.92 6.71 -8.69
C TYR A 521 -22.74 7.87 -8.08
N LEU A 522 -23.32 7.69 -6.89
CA LEU A 522 -24.02 8.77 -6.19
C LEU A 522 -23.09 9.92 -5.85
N THR A 523 -21.82 9.65 -5.49
CA THR A 523 -20.82 10.69 -5.27
C THR A 523 -20.60 11.56 -6.51
N LYS A 524 -20.49 10.96 -7.71
CA LYS A 524 -20.40 11.72 -8.97
C LYS A 524 -21.65 12.56 -9.21
N GLN A 525 -22.83 11.95 -9.15
CA GLN A 525 -24.10 12.64 -9.39
C GLN A 525 -24.34 13.81 -8.42
N ASN A 526 -24.15 13.56 -7.12
CA ASN A 526 -24.31 14.60 -6.11
C ASN A 526 -23.25 15.69 -6.25
N THR A 527 -22.02 15.39 -6.70
CA THR A 527 -21.02 16.44 -7.00
C THR A 527 -21.54 17.40 -8.06
N TYR A 528 -22.11 16.89 -9.15
CA TYR A 528 -22.69 17.72 -10.21
C TYR A 528 -23.89 18.54 -9.73
N ASP A 529 -24.78 17.92 -8.93
CA ASP A 529 -25.90 18.63 -8.32
C ASP A 529 -25.45 19.79 -7.42
N LEU A 530 -24.37 19.61 -6.63
CA LEU A 530 -23.83 20.69 -5.80
C LEU A 530 -23.37 21.89 -6.62
N PHE A 531 -22.72 21.66 -7.77
CA PHE A 531 -22.34 22.73 -8.68
C PHE A 531 -23.57 23.43 -9.26
N MET A 532 -24.56 22.67 -9.74
CA MET A 532 -25.82 23.24 -10.27
C MET A 532 -26.52 24.11 -9.22
N VAL A 533 -26.61 23.66 -7.96
CA VAL A 533 -27.17 24.44 -6.85
C VAL A 533 -26.36 25.71 -6.59
N ALA A 534 -25.02 25.63 -6.65
CA ALA A 534 -24.17 26.80 -6.44
C ALA A 534 -24.40 27.86 -7.52
N THR A 535 -24.47 27.46 -8.79
CA THR A 535 -24.64 28.38 -9.92
C THR A 535 -26.06 28.91 -10.08
N GLN A 536 -27.09 28.12 -9.77
CA GLN A 536 -28.49 28.52 -9.93
C GLN A 536 -29.07 29.23 -8.71
N LYS A 537 -28.56 28.92 -7.52
CA LYS A 537 -29.05 29.50 -6.26
C LYS A 537 -27.97 30.35 -5.59
N ASN A 538 -27.01 29.71 -4.93
CA ASN A 538 -25.81 30.34 -4.35
C ASN A 538 -24.90 29.28 -3.69
N ILE A 539 -23.64 29.65 -3.44
CA ILE A 539 -22.64 28.77 -2.83
C ILE A 539 -23.01 28.34 -1.40
N SER A 540 -23.74 29.16 -0.64
CA SER A 540 -24.11 28.86 0.76
C SER A 540 -25.08 27.68 0.84
N GLN A 541 -26.06 27.64 -0.07
CA GLN A 541 -26.97 26.50 -0.18
C GLN A 541 -26.25 25.24 -0.66
N ALA A 542 -25.33 25.36 -1.62
CA ALA A 542 -24.49 24.25 -2.05
C ALA A 542 -23.63 23.71 -0.89
N LYS A 543 -22.99 24.59 -0.09
CA LYS A 543 -22.21 24.20 1.11
C LYS A 543 -23.08 23.46 2.13
N ASN A 544 -24.31 23.90 2.36
CA ASN A 544 -25.23 23.21 3.28
C ASN A 544 -25.66 21.84 2.75
N LYS A 545 -25.99 21.74 1.46
CA LYS A 545 -26.32 20.46 0.81
C LYS A 545 -25.12 19.50 0.77
N GLY A 546 -23.90 20.03 0.57
CA GLY A 546 -22.65 19.28 0.62
C GLY A 546 -22.37 18.67 1.99
N LYS A 547 -22.73 19.36 3.09
CA LYS A 547 -22.66 18.79 4.45
C LYS A 547 -23.61 17.60 4.63
N ILE A 548 -24.80 17.64 4.01
CA ILE A 548 -25.79 16.55 4.05
C ILE A 548 -25.28 15.35 3.25
N TYR A 549 -24.79 15.57 2.03
CA TYR A 549 -24.21 14.51 1.20
C TYR A 549 -22.88 13.98 1.74
N GLY A 550 -22.20 14.77 2.57
CA GLY A 550 -20.85 14.46 3.02
C GLY A 550 -19.85 14.55 1.88
N LEU A 551 -19.97 15.58 1.05
CA LEU A 551 -19.11 15.79 -0.12
C LEU A 551 -18.39 17.14 -0.07
N LYS A 552 -17.16 17.16 -0.58
CA LYS A 552 -16.35 18.36 -0.75
C LYS A 552 -15.39 18.19 -1.93
N ASP A 553 -15.62 18.95 -2.98
CA ASP A 553 -14.72 19.04 -4.14
C ASP A 553 -13.87 20.32 -4.03
N PRO A 554 -12.55 20.21 -3.78
CA PRO A 554 -11.69 21.39 -3.62
C PRO A 554 -11.56 22.24 -4.88
N ILE A 555 -11.48 21.64 -6.08
CA ILE A 555 -11.34 22.38 -7.34
C ILE A 555 -12.60 23.18 -7.60
N ASN A 556 -13.74 22.49 -7.58
CA ASN A 556 -15.03 23.10 -7.84
C ASN A 556 -15.35 24.22 -6.84
N THR A 557 -15.06 23.98 -5.55
CA THR A 557 -15.25 24.98 -4.50
C THR A 557 -14.39 26.23 -4.74
N GLN A 558 -13.12 26.06 -5.13
CA GLN A 558 -12.22 27.18 -5.39
C GLN A 558 -12.69 28.00 -6.59
N LEU A 559 -13.02 27.35 -7.71
CA LEU A 559 -13.55 28.02 -8.91
C LEU A 559 -14.82 28.83 -8.63
N LEU A 560 -15.74 28.25 -7.84
CA LEU A 560 -16.96 28.95 -7.43
C LEU A 560 -16.63 30.18 -6.57
N ILE A 561 -15.72 30.07 -5.60
CA ILE A 561 -15.28 31.20 -4.77
C ILE A 561 -14.61 32.29 -5.61
N ASP A 562 -13.73 31.93 -6.55
CA ASP A 562 -13.02 32.89 -7.40
C ASP A 562 -13.95 33.61 -8.40
N SER A 563 -15.12 33.01 -8.67
CA SER A 563 -16.19 33.61 -9.45
C SER A 563 -17.12 34.53 -8.64
N GLU A 564 -17.08 34.49 -7.30
CA GLU A 564 -17.87 35.37 -6.43
C GLU A 564 -17.22 36.77 -6.29
N GLY A 565 -18.02 37.84 -6.36
CA GLY A 565 -17.57 39.22 -6.14
C GLY A 565 -18.17 40.26 -7.10
N LYS A 566 -18.31 41.51 -6.65
CA LYS A 566 -18.74 42.64 -7.50
C LYS A 566 -17.68 42.89 -8.59
N GLY A 567 -17.97 42.50 -9.83
CA GLY A 567 -17.08 42.68 -10.98
C GLY A 567 -16.63 41.38 -11.69
N ASN A 568 -16.93 40.20 -11.14
CA ASN A 568 -16.48 38.90 -11.68
C ASN A 568 -17.50 38.20 -12.60
N LYS A 569 -18.45 38.95 -13.18
CA LYS A 569 -19.53 38.39 -14.02
C LYS A 569 -19.00 37.58 -15.20
N SER A 570 -17.91 38.03 -15.82
CA SER A 570 -17.25 37.32 -16.92
C SER A 570 -16.69 35.95 -16.51
N LYS A 571 -16.13 35.83 -15.30
CA LYS A 571 -15.64 34.54 -14.76
C LYS A 571 -16.79 33.57 -14.49
N GLN A 572 -17.91 34.07 -13.98
CA GLN A 572 -19.11 33.27 -13.75
C GLN A 572 -19.71 32.78 -15.08
N GLU A 573 -19.81 33.65 -16.09
CA GLU A 573 -20.26 33.29 -17.44
C GLU A 573 -19.33 32.26 -18.10
N ALA A 574 -18.01 32.43 -17.97
CA ALA A 574 -17.02 31.48 -18.47
C ALA A 574 -17.13 30.10 -17.79
N LEU A 575 -17.33 30.06 -16.46
CA LEU A 575 -17.49 28.80 -15.72
C LEU A 575 -18.76 28.05 -16.12
N ILE A 576 -19.87 28.77 -16.34
CA ILE A 576 -21.13 28.20 -16.84
C ILE A 576 -20.96 27.71 -18.28
N ALA A 577 -20.32 28.50 -19.15
CA ALA A 577 -20.02 28.11 -20.51
C ALA A 577 -19.16 26.83 -20.55
N MET A 578 -18.12 26.74 -19.72
CA MET A 578 -17.27 25.56 -19.60
C MET A 578 -18.05 24.33 -19.09
N ASN A 579 -18.97 24.50 -18.15
CA ASN A 579 -19.85 23.41 -17.72
C ASN A 579 -20.84 22.96 -18.81
N ASN A 580 -21.18 23.83 -19.76
CA ASN A 580 -22.04 23.50 -20.89
C ASN A 580 -21.26 22.93 -22.08
N ASP A 581 -19.94 23.12 -22.11
CA ASP A 581 -19.05 22.55 -23.11
C ASP A 581 -18.78 21.06 -22.79
N PRO A 582 -19.19 20.14 -23.68
CA PRO A 582 -18.92 18.73 -23.53
C PRO A 582 -17.45 18.36 -23.31
N LEU A 583 -16.55 19.09 -23.97
CA LEU A 583 -15.12 18.79 -23.98
C LEU A 583 -14.43 19.29 -22.72
N ASN A 584 -14.89 20.41 -22.14
CA ASN A 584 -14.21 21.07 -21.02
C ASN A 584 -14.94 20.96 -19.67
N ARG A 585 -16.19 20.52 -19.63
CA ARG A 585 -16.98 20.37 -18.39
C ARG A 585 -16.25 19.57 -17.31
N HIS A 586 -15.50 18.55 -17.69
CA HIS A 586 -14.86 17.65 -16.74
C HIS A 586 -13.75 18.35 -15.92
N ARG A 587 -13.17 19.44 -16.43
CA ARG A 587 -12.06 20.20 -15.83
C ARG A 587 -12.45 21.02 -14.60
N ILE A 588 -13.73 21.34 -14.44
CA ILE A 588 -14.23 22.14 -13.30
C ILE A 588 -14.58 21.31 -12.06
N TYR A 589 -14.32 20.01 -12.11
CA TYR A 589 -14.54 19.05 -11.03
C TYR A 589 -13.24 18.33 -10.69
N ASN A 590 -13.22 17.65 -9.55
CA ASN A 590 -12.13 16.72 -9.21
C ASN A 590 -11.92 15.69 -10.35
N PRO A 591 -10.72 15.62 -10.96
CA PRO A 591 -10.47 14.76 -12.12
C PRO A 591 -10.62 13.27 -11.80
N PHE A 592 -10.48 12.86 -10.53
CA PHE A 592 -10.65 11.45 -10.12
C PHE A 592 -12.08 10.92 -10.34
N LEU A 593 -13.08 11.81 -10.47
CA LEU A 593 -14.43 11.41 -10.88
C LEU A 593 -14.47 10.84 -12.31
N ASN A 594 -13.50 11.19 -13.15
CA ASN A 594 -13.40 10.76 -14.55
C ASN A 594 -12.38 9.63 -14.77
N LEU A 595 -11.69 9.18 -13.72
CA LEU A 595 -10.74 8.07 -13.82
C LEU A 595 -11.50 6.76 -14.10
N LYS A 596 -11.21 6.14 -15.24
CA LYS A 596 -11.78 4.86 -15.68
C LYS A 596 -11.21 3.72 -14.83
N GLY A 597 -12.02 2.72 -14.52
CA GLY A 597 -11.67 1.56 -13.69
C GLY A 597 -11.59 1.83 -12.19
N PHE A 598 -11.86 3.07 -11.75
CA PHE A 598 -11.68 3.51 -10.37
C PHE A 598 -13.01 3.83 -9.66
N ASP A 599 -13.21 3.19 -8.51
CA ASP A 599 -14.25 3.45 -7.54
C ASP A 599 -13.63 4.07 -6.27
N GLY A 600 -13.95 5.34 -5.99
CA GLY A 600 -13.38 6.04 -4.84
C GLY A 600 -13.77 5.46 -3.46
N VAL A 601 -14.78 4.58 -3.39
CA VAL A 601 -15.19 3.89 -2.17
C VAL A 601 -14.41 2.59 -2.02
N ASP A 602 -14.43 1.75 -3.05
CA ASP A 602 -13.89 0.38 -2.99
C ASP A 602 -12.39 0.31 -3.31
N ASP A 603 -11.85 1.25 -4.09
CA ASP A 603 -10.45 1.25 -4.53
C ASP A 603 -9.54 2.16 -3.68
N THR A 604 -10.04 2.62 -2.52
CA THR A 604 -9.26 3.31 -1.49
C THR A 604 -9.18 2.45 -0.21
N PRO A 605 -8.30 1.42 -0.16
CA PRO A 605 -8.24 0.50 0.96
C PRO A 605 -7.83 1.19 2.27
N VAL A 606 -8.06 0.51 3.41
CA VAL A 606 -7.68 1.00 4.73
C VAL A 606 -6.15 0.98 4.90
N GLU A 607 -5.49 2.12 4.70
CA GLU A 607 -4.04 2.23 4.80
C GLU A 607 -3.56 2.06 6.26
N VAL A 608 -2.86 0.95 6.54
CA VAL A 608 -2.57 0.48 7.90
C VAL A 608 -1.49 1.29 8.63
N LEU A 609 -0.56 1.93 7.93
CA LEU A 609 0.46 2.77 8.57
C LEU A 609 -0.20 3.98 9.23
N HIS A 610 -1.09 4.68 8.53
CA HIS A 610 -1.76 5.87 9.02
C HIS A 610 -2.91 5.56 9.96
N VAL A 611 -3.68 4.50 9.68
CA VAL A 611 -4.86 4.12 10.48
C VAL A 611 -4.45 3.43 11.77
N VAL A 612 -3.54 2.45 11.71
CA VAL A 612 -3.19 1.60 12.85
C VAL A 612 -1.98 2.16 13.59
N LEU A 613 -0.83 2.33 12.94
CA LEU A 613 0.40 2.78 13.64
C LEU A 613 0.31 4.25 14.03
N LEU A 614 0.26 5.16 13.06
CA LEU A 614 0.17 6.62 13.29
C LEU A 614 -1.22 7.08 13.75
N GLY A 615 -2.17 6.15 13.88
CA GLY A 615 -3.49 6.34 14.45
C GLY A 615 -3.62 5.63 15.79
N VAL A 616 -4.24 4.45 15.80
CA VAL A 616 -4.60 3.69 17.00
C VAL A 616 -3.43 3.51 17.98
N VAL A 617 -2.31 2.93 17.54
CA VAL A 617 -1.13 2.65 18.39
C VAL A 617 -0.56 3.96 18.94
N LYS A 618 -0.40 4.97 18.09
CA LYS A 618 0.10 6.29 18.51
C LYS A 618 -0.81 6.98 19.53
N TYR A 619 -2.14 6.87 19.37
CA TYR A 619 -3.10 7.44 20.33
C TYR A 619 -2.95 6.80 21.71
N LEU A 620 -2.94 5.47 21.77
CA LEU A 620 -2.81 4.73 23.04
C LEU A 620 -1.43 4.91 23.68
N ALA A 621 -0.36 4.89 22.88
CA ALA A 621 1.01 5.08 23.39
C ALA A 621 1.20 6.49 23.97
N ARG A 622 0.69 7.52 23.27
CA ARG A 622 0.72 8.90 23.77
C ARG A 622 -0.07 9.03 25.06
N ASP A 623 -1.31 8.49 25.11
CA ASP A 623 -2.17 8.57 26.28
C ASP A 623 -1.49 7.96 27.52
N PHE A 624 -0.95 6.75 27.36
CA PHE A 624 -0.28 6.07 28.45
C PHE A 624 1.00 6.79 28.89
N VAL A 625 1.95 7.02 27.99
CA VAL A 625 3.28 7.57 28.37
C VAL A 625 3.16 9.00 28.91
N ALA A 626 2.15 9.76 28.50
CA ALA A 626 1.86 11.08 29.08
C ALA A 626 1.41 11.01 30.54
N SER A 627 0.72 9.93 30.94
CA SER A 627 0.29 9.71 32.34
C SER A 627 1.40 9.23 33.27
N VAL A 628 2.51 8.71 32.73
CA VAL A 628 3.65 8.21 33.52
C VAL A 628 4.49 9.38 34.06
N THR A 629 4.74 9.37 35.37
CA THR A 629 5.51 10.44 36.04
C THR A 629 6.96 10.49 35.56
N ALA A 630 7.59 11.67 35.58
CA ALA A 630 8.99 11.83 35.18
C ALA A 630 9.94 10.92 35.98
N LYS A 631 9.61 10.67 37.25
CA LYS A 631 10.35 9.77 38.14
C LYS A 631 10.22 8.29 37.77
N GLU A 632 9.23 7.89 36.97
CA GLU A 632 9.02 6.49 36.60
C GLU A 632 9.40 6.18 35.16
N LYS A 633 9.59 7.20 34.32
CA LYS A 633 10.01 7.02 32.92
C LYS A 633 11.32 6.24 32.77
N TYR A 634 12.24 6.33 33.75
CA TYR A 634 13.47 5.53 33.71
C TYR A 634 13.18 4.03 33.78
N LYS A 635 12.10 3.58 34.44
CA LYS A 635 11.71 2.17 34.50
C LYS A 635 11.34 1.64 33.11
N LEU A 636 10.63 2.46 32.33
CA LEU A 636 10.28 2.12 30.94
C LEU A 636 11.54 2.00 30.07
N ILE A 637 12.48 2.93 30.22
CA ILE A 637 13.77 2.91 29.53
C ILE A 637 14.55 1.66 29.91
N ALA A 638 14.69 1.36 31.21
CA ALA A 638 15.41 0.19 31.71
C ALA A 638 14.85 -1.14 31.18
N ARG A 639 13.52 -1.26 31.11
CA ARG A 639 12.86 -2.44 30.54
C ARG A 639 13.09 -2.54 29.04
N LEU A 640 13.01 -1.44 28.31
CA LEU A 640 13.33 -1.41 26.88
C LEU A 640 14.82 -1.73 26.60
N GLU A 641 15.73 -1.30 27.47
CA GLU A 641 17.16 -1.63 27.40
C GLU A 641 17.44 -3.13 27.64
N SER A 642 16.50 -3.82 28.29
CA SER A 642 16.59 -5.25 28.66
C SER A 642 15.68 -6.13 27.80
N PHE A 643 14.92 -5.53 26.88
CA PHE A 643 14.00 -6.24 25.99
C PHE A 643 14.79 -7.03 24.94
N ASP A 644 14.53 -8.33 24.83
CA ASP A 644 15.20 -9.16 23.84
C ASP A 644 14.63 -8.88 22.44
N SER A 645 15.44 -8.27 21.59
CA SER A 645 15.08 -7.93 20.21
C SER A 645 15.41 -9.02 19.19
N LYS A 646 16.01 -10.15 19.62
CA LYS A 646 16.27 -11.29 18.73
C LYS A 646 14.97 -11.78 18.11
N SER A 647 15.04 -12.17 16.85
CA SER A 647 13.89 -12.64 16.06
C SER A 647 12.81 -11.59 15.77
N LEU A 648 13.04 -10.28 15.98
CA LEU A 648 12.06 -9.21 15.71
C LEU A 648 12.44 -8.27 14.54
N ASN A 649 13.53 -8.54 13.82
CA ASN A 649 14.08 -7.65 12.77
C ASN A 649 14.35 -6.20 13.26
N ILE A 650 14.67 -6.01 14.54
CA ILE A 650 15.01 -4.71 15.11
C ILE A 650 16.53 -4.55 15.11
N THR A 651 17.06 -3.64 14.28
CA THR A 651 18.51 -3.45 14.14
C THR A 651 19.16 -2.65 15.27
N SER A 652 18.40 -1.73 15.88
CA SER A 652 18.86 -0.89 16.99
C SER A 652 17.66 -0.42 17.78
N LEU A 653 17.68 -0.68 19.09
CA LEU A 653 16.79 -0.05 20.04
C LEU A 653 17.42 1.26 20.51
N LYS A 654 16.64 2.33 20.57
CA LYS A 654 17.02 3.60 21.22
C LYS A 654 16.02 3.91 22.35
N PRO A 655 16.08 3.20 23.49
CA PRO A 655 15.06 3.25 24.54
C PRO A 655 14.74 4.66 25.04
N ALA A 656 15.77 5.45 25.38
CA ALA A 656 15.59 6.83 25.84
C ALA A 656 14.85 7.69 24.79
N TYR A 657 15.23 7.56 23.52
CA TYR A 657 14.59 8.27 22.42
C TYR A 657 13.10 7.90 22.28
N LEU A 658 12.78 6.60 22.32
CA LEU A 658 11.41 6.10 22.15
C LEU A 658 10.44 6.66 23.22
N ILE A 659 10.89 6.71 24.48
CA ILE A 659 10.07 7.21 25.59
C ILE A 659 10.00 8.74 25.61
N GLN A 660 11.12 9.44 25.39
CA GLN A 660 11.17 10.90 25.39
C GLN A 660 10.39 11.51 24.23
N HIS A 661 10.45 10.89 23.05
CA HIS A 661 9.89 11.41 21.81
C HIS A 661 8.61 10.68 21.36
N ILE A 662 7.87 10.06 22.29
CA ILE A 662 6.66 9.27 22.03
C ILE A 662 5.65 9.98 21.09
N LYS A 663 5.57 11.31 21.15
CA LYS A 663 4.66 12.14 20.33
C LYS A 663 5.09 12.24 18.86
N SER A 664 6.39 12.16 18.57
CA SER A 664 6.97 12.37 17.24
C SER A 664 7.49 11.09 16.58
N LEU A 665 7.23 9.92 17.18
CA LEU A 665 7.62 8.63 16.62
C LEU A 665 7.01 8.39 15.23
N VAL A 666 7.77 7.68 14.40
CA VAL A 666 7.37 7.21 13.07
C VAL A 666 6.88 5.77 13.12
N GLY A 667 6.33 5.25 12.00
CA GLY A 667 5.77 3.89 11.93
C GLY A 667 6.72 2.79 12.43
N ARG A 668 8.00 2.85 12.04
CA ARG A 668 9.02 1.88 12.48
C ARG A 668 9.18 1.86 14.00
N ASP A 669 9.23 3.02 14.64
CA ASP A 669 9.37 3.13 16.10
C ASP A 669 8.11 2.61 16.82
N LEU A 670 6.94 2.87 16.26
CA LEU A 670 5.67 2.41 16.80
C LEU A 670 5.49 0.88 16.66
N LYS A 671 6.03 0.25 15.61
CA LYS A 671 6.14 -1.22 15.50
C LYS A 671 7.00 -1.81 16.62
N ILE A 672 8.07 -1.12 17.04
CA ILE A 672 8.89 -1.55 18.19
C ILE A 672 8.08 -1.46 19.47
N ILE A 673 7.44 -0.30 19.73
CA ILE A 673 6.61 -0.10 20.93
C ILE A 673 5.49 -1.14 20.99
N LEU A 674 4.78 -1.39 19.88
CA LEU A 674 3.70 -2.37 19.83
C LEU A 674 4.16 -3.78 20.21
N GLN A 675 5.32 -4.23 19.71
CA GLN A 675 5.87 -5.56 20.02
C GLN A 675 6.43 -5.68 21.44
N ALA A 676 6.86 -4.56 22.03
CA ALA A 676 7.46 -4.53 23.36
C ALA A 676 6.46 -4.17 24.48
N ALA A 677 5.35 -3.51 24.15
CA ALA A 677 4.39 -2.91 25.08
C ALA A 677 4.00 -3.80 26.27
N PRO A 678 3.67 -5.10 26.10
CA PRO A 678 3.33 -5.98 27.21
C PRO A 678 4.40 -6.08 28.28
N PHE A 679 5.68 -6.09 27.87
CA PHE A 679 6.82 -6.30 28.77
C PHE A 679 7.33 -5.00 29.38
N ILE A 680 7.01 -3.85 28.77
CA ILE A 680 7.53 -2.55 29.22
C ILE A 680 6.48 -1.75 29.99
N PHE A 681 5.21 -1.79 29.58
CA PHE A 681 4.17 -0.88 30.06
C PHE A 681 3.30 -1.48 31.18
N TYR A 682 3.03 -2.78 31.17
CA TYR A 682 1.92 -3.36 31.94
C TYR A 682 2.01 -3.16 33.46
N ASP A 683 3.19 -3.31 34.07
CA ASP A 683 3.36 -3.06 35.51
C ASP A 683 3.07 -1.59 35.93
N LEU A 684 2.96 -0.66 34.99
CA LEU A 684 2.61 0.75 35.24
C LEU A 684 1.20 1.10 34.70
N MET A 685 0.48 0.14 34.14
CA MET A 685 -0.87 0.31 33.60
C MET A 685 -1.93 -0.17 34.59
N SER A 686 -3.14 0.39 34.50
CA SER A 686 -4.31 -0.18 35.16
C SER A 686 -4.77 -1.47 34.44
N PRO A 687 -5.51 -2.37 35.11
CA PRO A 687 -6.05 -3.58 34.48
C PRO A 687 -6.86 -3.31 33.21
N GLU A 688 -7.62 -2.20 33.19
CA GLU A 688 -8.36 -1.74 32.03
C GLU A 688 -7.44 -1.41 30.84
N LYS A 689 -6.36 -0.65 31.07
CA LYS A 689 -5.37 -0.32 30.02
C LYS A 689 -4.63 -1.56 29.52
N ILE A 690 -4.31 -2.50 30.42
CA ILE A 690 -3.72 -3.80 30.06
C ILE A 690 -4.65 -4.56 29.11
N SER A 691 -5.96 -4.61 29.41
CA SER A 691 -6.94 -5.31 28.57
C SER A 691 -7.03 -4.73 27.15
N ILE A 692 -7.04 -3.39 27.01
CA ILE A 692 -7.03 -2.72 25.71
C ILE A 692 -5.75 -3.02 24.93
N TRP A 693 -4.59 -2.90 25.59
CA TRP A 693 -3.30 -3.15 24.95
C TRP A 693 -3.11 -4.62 24.59
N SER A 694 -3.58 -5.56 25.40
CA SER A 694 -3.54 -6.99 25.10
C SER A 694 -4.35 -7.27 23.83
N ALA A 695 -5.59 -6.77 23.75
CA ALA A 695 -6.41 -6.92 22.56
C ALA A 695 -5.74 -6.34 21.30
N LEU A 696 -5.11 -5.16 21.40
CA LEU A 696 -4.36 -4.57 20.29
C LEU A 696 -3.13 -5.39 19.91
N CYS A 697 -2.38 -5.91 20.89
CA CYS A 697 -1.19 -6.73 20.66
C CYS A 697 -1.54 -8.08 20.00
N LYS A 698 -2.74 -8.61 20.20
CA LYS A 698 -3.25 -9.80 19.51
C LYS A 698 -3.79 -9.48 18.11
N LEU A 699 -4.42 -8.32 17.93
CA LEU A 699 -4.95 -7.85 16.65
C LEU A 699 -3.84 -7.48 15.65
N ALA A 700 -2.85 -6.71 16.08
CA ALA A 700 -1.88 -6.13 15.16
C ALA A 700 -1.03 -7.14 14.34
N PRO A 701 -0.59 -8.28 14.90
CA PRO A 701 0.09 -9.33 14.12
C PRO A 701 -0.74 -9.85 12.94
N LEU A 702 -2.07 -9.94 13.08
CA LEU A 702 -2.96 -10.30 11.96
C LEU A 702 -2.99 -9.21 10.89
N ILE A 703 -2.97 -7.94 11.28
CA ILE A 703 -2.99 -6.80 10.35
C ILE A 703 -1.70 -6.75 9.51
N PHE A 704 -0.54 -7.02 10.12
CA PHE A 704 0.77 -6.86 9.48
C PHE A 704 1.33 -8.13 8.83
N GLN A 705 0.58 -9.23 8.82
CA GLN A 705 1.03 -10.44 8.13
C GLN A 705 1.10 -10.21 6.61
N THR A 706 2.02 -10.92 5.95
CA THR A 706 2.29 -10.80 4.51
C THR A 706 1.72 -11.96 3.70
N HIS A 707 1.16 -12.96 4.37
CA HIS A 707 0.63 -14.18 3.77
C HIS A 707 -0.64 -14.58 4.51
N ILE A 708 -1.70 -14.86 3.76
CA ILE A 708 -2.98 -15.38 4.27
C ILE A 708 -3.12 -16.81 3.77
N GLN A 709 -3.06 -17.78 4.70
CA GLN A 709 -3.19 -19.19 4.34
C GLN A 709 -4.61 -19.56 3.88
N LYS A 710 -5.64 -19.05 4.57
CA LYS A 710 -7.06 -19.23 4.22
C LYS A 710 -7.84 -17.94 4.46
N MET A 711 -8.40 -17.34 3.40
CA MET A 711 -9.04 -16.03 3.45
C MET A 711 -10.22 -15.98 4.42
N ASP A 712 -11.20 -16.88 4.28
CA ASP A 712 -12.42 -16.81 5.10
C ASP A 712 -12.13 -16.99 6.60
N GLN A 713 -11.31 -17.99 6.95
CA GLN A 713 -10.88 -18.23 8.33
C GLN A 713 -10.06 -17.06 8.89
N PHE A 714 -9.20 -16.47 8.05
CA PHE A 714 -8.41 -15.32 8.44
C PHE A 714 -9.31 -14.11 8.71
N ILE A 715 -10.29 -13.84 7.86
CA ILE A 715 -11.18 -12.70 8.03
C ILE A 715 -12.08 -12.88 9.26
N GLU A 716 -12.65 -14.06 9.48
CA GLU A 716 -13.43 -14.35 10.69
C GLU A 716 -12.59 -14.09 11.96
N LYS A 717 -11.35 -14.60 11.97
CA LYS A 717 -10.42 -14.36 13.07
C LYS A 717 -10.10 -12.86 13.23
N LEU A 718 -9.87 -12.14 12.14
CA LEU A 718 -9.57 -10.71 12.15
C LEU A 718 -10.75 -9.89 12.67
N GLU A 719 -11.97 -10.14 12.17
CA GLU A 719 -13.21 -9.49 12.58
C GLU A 719 -13.42 -9.67 14.09
N ASN A 720 -13.23 -10.88 14.62
CA ASN A 720 -13.33 -11.16 16.04
C ASN A 720 -12.27 -10.40 16.87
N HIS A 721 -11.01 -10.35 16.44
CA HIS A 721 -9.99 -9.55 17.14
C HIS A 721 -10.27 -8.04 17.08
N ILE A 722 -10.86 -7.56 15.98
CA ILE A 722 -11.33 -6.17 15.87
C ILE A 722 -12.47 -5.93 16.87
N ASP A 723 -13.43 -6.85 16.98
CA ASP A 723 -14.53 -6.76 17.94
C ASP A 723 -14.03 -6.73 19.38
N VAL A 724 -13.15 -7.65 19.77
CA VAL A 724 -12.55 -7.66 21.12
C VAL A 724 -11.84 -6.34 21.40
N PHE A 725 -11.01 -5.85 20.48
CA PHE A 725 -10.31 -4.58 20.66
C PHE A 725 -11.26 -3.39 20.80
N LEU A 726 -12.24 -3.27 19.91
CA LEU A 726 -13.22 -2.18 19.94
C LEU A 726 -14.10 -2.26 21.19
N LEU A 727 -14.45 -3.45 21.67
CA LEU A 727 -15.23 -3.64 22.89
C LEU A 727 -14.47 -3.11 24.11
N GLN A 728 -13.20 -3.52 24.29
CA GLN A 728 -12.37 -3.05 25.40
C GLN A 728 -12.18 -1.53 25.35
N LEU A 729 -11.98 -0.99 24.14
CA LEU A 729 -11.82 0.44 23.92
C LEU A 729 -13.11 1.22 24.26
N ILE A 730 -14.27 0.75 23.84
CA ILE A 730 -15.55 1.43 24.13
C ILE A 730 -15.95 1.27 25.58
N LYS A 731 -15.70 0.10 26.19
CA LYS A 731 -15.94 -0.15 27.62
C LYS A 731 -15.19 0.85 28.50
N SER A 732 -13.96 1.21 28.14
CA SER A 732 -13.19 2.26 28.85
C SER A 732 -13.86 3.62 28.76
N SER A 733 -14.26 4.02 27.55
CA SER A 733 -15.00 5.25 27.30
C SER A 733 -15.56 5.24 25.88
N ALA A 734 -16.84 5.57 25.74
CA ALA A 734 -17.44 5.76 24.42
C ALA A 734 -16.87 6.99 23.69
N GLN A 735 -16.07 7.85 24.35
CA GLN A 735 -15.45 9.03 23.73
C GLN A 735 -14.57 8.70 22.52
N TRP A 736 -14.07 7.46 22.42
CA TRP A 736 -13.23 7.00 21.32
C TRP A 736 -13.90 7.08 19.94
N VAL A 737 -15.23 7.15 19.87
CA VAL A 737 -15.97 7.36 18.60
C VAL A 737 -15.66 8.71 17.94
N ASN A 738 -15.00 9.62 18.65
CA ASN A 738 -14.46 10.86 18.10
C ASN A 738 -13.14 10.69 17.35
N LYS A 739 -12.59 9.47 17.26
CA LYS A 739 -11.38 9.13 16.49
C LYS A 739 -11.77 8.33 15.23
N PRO A 740 -11.99 8.97 14.07
CA PRO A 740 -12.45 8.28 12.86
C PRO A 740 -11.57 7.12 12.38
N LYS A 741 -10.26 7.17 12.66
CA LYS A 741 -9.33 6.07 12.35
C LYS A 741 -9.71 4.76 13.04
N VAL A 742 -10.33 4.82 14.23
CA VAL A 742 -10.82 3.62 14.94
C VAL A 742 -11.97 2.98 14.15
N HIS A 743 -12.89 3.78 13.59
CA HIS A 743 -13.98 3.27 12.73
C HIS A 743 -13.45 2.61 11.46
N MET A 744 -12.32 3.07 10.90
CA MET A 744 -11.74 2.46 9.70
C MET A 744 -11.38 0.98 9.89
N LEU A 745 -11.18 0.50 11.13
CA LEU A 745 -10.97 -0.93 11.39
C LEU A 745 -12.18 -1.78 10.95
N ARG A 746 -13.40 -1.24 10.98
CA ARG A 746 -14.62 -1.91 10.50
C ARG A 746 -14.63 -2.15 8.98
N HIS A 747 -13.74 -1.51 8.22
CA HIS A 747 -13.64 -1.64 6.76
C HIS A 747 -12.34 -2.34 6.31
N LEU A 748 -11.47 -2.71 7.26
CA LEU A 748 -10.22 -3.42 6.98
C LEU A 748 -10.49 -4.85 6.45
N PRO A 749 -11.44 -5.63 6.98
CA PRO A 749 -11.80 -6.95 6.44
C PRO A 749 -12.16 -6.90 4.95
N GLU A 750 -13.00 -5.96 4.53
CA GLU A 750 -13.39 -5.80 3.13
C GLU A 750 -12.21 -5.39 2.25
N SER A 751 -11.34 -4.50 2.74
CA SER A 751 -10.10 -4.14 2.02
C SER A 751 -9.21 -5.35 1.79
N ILE A 752 -9.10 -6.25 2.77
CA ILE A 752 -8.28 -7.46 2.67
C ILE A 752 -8.93 -8.49 1.73
N ARG A 753 -10.25 -8.70 1.82
CA ARG A 753 -10.98 -9.56 0.86
C ARG A 753 -10.77 -9.08 -0.58
N GLN A 754 -10.72 -7.76 -0.78
CA GLN A 754 -10.60 -7.17 -2.11
C GLN A 754 -9.18 -7.22 -2.68
N PHE A 755 -8.16 -6.95 -1.86
CA PHE A 755 -6.79 -6.72 -2.32
C PHE A 755 -5.75 -7.74 -1.84
N GLY A 756 -6.10 -8.63 -0.91
CA GLY A 756 -5.17 -9.51 -0.23
C GLY A 756 -4.62 -8.92 1.08
N PRO A 757 -3.50 -9.43 1.61
CA PRO A 757 -2.93 -8.98 2.89
C PRO A 757 -2.73 -7.45 2.96
N ALA A 758 -2.99 -6.84 4.12
CA ALA A 758 -2.93 -5.38 4.27
C ALA A 758 -1.53 -4.77 4.06
N SER A 759 -0.49 -5.59 4.15
CA SER A 759 0.88 -5.23 3.78
C SER A 759 1.01 -4.84 2.30
N LEU A 760 0.14 -5.34 1.40
CA LEU A 760 0.14 -4.96 -0.03
C LEU A 760 -0.23 -3.50 -0.27
N PHE A 761 -1.15 -2.96 0.54
CA PHE A 761 -1.63 -1.60 0.42
C PHE A 761 -1.13 -0.67 1.53
N SER A 762 0.04 -0.98 2.10
CA SER A 762 0.74 -0.08 3.03
C SER A 762 1.56 0.99 2.29
N THR A 763 1.62 2.21 2.84
CA THR A 763 2.38 3.33 2.24
C THR A 763 3.84 3.40 2.65
N GLU A 764 4.35 2.49 3.49
CA GLU A 764 5.74 2.53 4.01
C GLU A 764 6.79 2.66 2.91
N LYS A 765 6.65 1.93 1.79
CA LYS A 765 7.59 1.99 0.67
C LYS A 765 7.60 3.37 0.00
N PHE A 766 6.43 3.96 -0.23
CA PHE A 766 6.30 5.26 -0.88
C PHE A 766 6.80 6.37 0.03
N GLU A 767 6.53 6.28 1.34
CA GLU A 767 7.05 7.23 2.32
C GLU A 767 8.58 7.16 2.46
N SER A 768 9.17 5.98 2.35
CA SER A 768 10.63 5.87 2.29
C SER A 768 11.20 6.58 1.05
N TYR A 769 10.48 6.51 -0.07
CA TYR A 769 10.85 7.16 -1.33
C TYR A 769 10.72 8.69 -1.31
N ASN A 770 9.85 9.24 -0.46
CA ASN A 770 9.79 10.69 -0.21
C ASN A 770 11.16 11.27 0.22
N GLY A 771 12.06 10.45 0.80
CA GLY A 771 13.44 10.82 1.09
C GLY A 771 14.27 11.14 -0.17
N VAL A 772 14.03 10.42 -1.27
CA VAL A 772 14.67 10.67 -2.57
C VAL A 772 14.20 11.99 -3.17
N LEU A 773 12.89 12.26 -3.10
CA LEU A 773 12.33 13.53 -3.55
C LEU A 773 12.88 14.71 -2.76
N ARG A 774 12.99 14.59 -1.44
CA ARG A 774 13.56 15.63 -0.59
C ARG A 774 15.01 15.93 -0.98
N LYS A 775 15.82 14.91 -1.26
CA LYS A 775 17.19 15.10 -1.78
C LYS A 775 17.18 15.83 -3.12
N ALA A 776 16.34 15.42 -4.07
CA ALA A 776 16.18 16.09 -5.36
C ALA A 776 15.82 17.58 -5.20
N SER A 777 14.87 17.88 -4.32
CA SER A 777 14.47 19.25 -3.98
C SER A 777 15.61 20.07 -3.39
N VAL A 778 16.36 19.53 -2.42
CA VAL A 778 17.49 20.22 -1.77
C VAL A 778 18.60 20.58 -2.77
N HIS A 779 18.83 19.75 -3.77
CA HIS A 779 19.85 19.96 -4.81
C HIS A 779 19.34 20.73 -6.05
N SER A 780 18.08 21.16 -6.08
CA SER A 780 17.54 22.02 -7.14
C SER A 780 17.91 23.49 -6.95
N ASN A 781 17.76 24.31 -8.00
CA ASN A 781 17.93 25.76 -7.90
C ASN A 781 16.73 26.46 -7.21
N LYS A 782 15.65 25.70 -6.96
CA LYS A 782 14.40 26.11 -6.30
C LYS A 782 13.57 27.17 -7.02
N GLN A 783 13.91 27.56 -8.25
CA GLN A 783 13.13 28.51 -9.05
C GLN A 783 11.90 27.85 -9.69
N ALA A 784 12.05 26.60 -10.17
CA ALA A 784 10.96 25.81 -10.72
C ALA A 784 10.95 24.39 -10.13
N PRO A 785 10.65 24.22 -8.82
CA PRO A 785 10.88 22.96 -8.12
C PRO A 785 10.19 21.75 -8.77
N GLY A 786 8.95 21.90 -9.24
CA GLY A 786 8.22 20.82 -9.92
C GLY A 786 8.92 20.33 -11.20
N ARG A 787 9.40 21.27 -12.02
CA ARG A 787 10.14 20.99 -13.26
C ARG A 787 11.49 20.35 -12.98
N ASP A 788 12.28 20.95 -12.08
CA ASP A 788 13.65 20.49 -11.79
C ASP A 788 13.67 19.10 -11.15
N ILE A 789 12.72 18.83 -10.27
CA ILE A 789 12.56 17.51 -9.65
C ILE A 789 12.13 16.50 -10.72
N ALA A 790 11.18 16.83 -11.60
CA ALA A 790 10.81 15.96 -12.71
C ALA A 790 12.00 15.62 -13.61
N ILE A 791 12.85 16.60 -13.97
CA ILE A 791 14.10 16.38 -14.72
C ILE A 791 15.04 15.42 -13.96
N SER A 792 15.16 15.59 -12.65
CA SER A 792 16.03 14.75 -11.82
C SER A 792 15.55 13.29 -11.77
N PHE A 793 14.26 13.07 -11.52
CA PHE A 793 13.67 11.73 -11.51
C PHE A 793 13.68 11.06 -12.89
N ASN A 794 13.52 11.85 -13.94
CA ASN A 794 13.65 11.37 -15.30
C ASN A 794 15.06 10.82 -15.60
N ASN A 795 16.10 11.54 -15.15
CA ASN A 795 17.47 11.07 -15.23
C ASN A 795 17.70 9.81 -14.40
N TYR A 796 17.08 9.69 -13.21
CA TYR A 796 17.17 8.47 -12.40
C TYR A 796 16.54 7.28 -13.11
N SER A 797 15.35 7.45 -13.68
CA SER A 797 14.67 6.36 -14.39
C SER A 797 15.49 5.89 -15.59
N SER A 798 16.04 6.84 -16.36
CA SER A 798 16.90 6.54 -17.50
C SER A 798 18.17 5.78 -17.10
N LEU A 799 18.84 6.20 -16.02
CA LEU A 799 20.03 5.52 -15.52
C LEU A 799 19.70 4.13 -14.93
N ARG A 800 18.60 4.00 -14.17
CA ARG A 800 18.11 2.72 -13.63
C ARG A 800 17.96 1.72 -14.75
N TYR A 801 17.21 2.10 -15.78
CA TYR A 801 16.93 1.26 -16.94
C TYR A 801 18.21 0.84 -17.69
N LEU A 802 19.13 1.79 -17.93
CA LEU A 802 20.41 1.51 -18.57
C LEU A 802 21.29 0.53 -17.80
N LEU A 803 21.44 0.75 -16.49
CA LEU A 803 22.28 -0.08 -15.64
C LEU A 803 21.72 -1.49 -15.47
N SER A 804 20.43 -1.66 -15.77
CA SER A 804 19.74 -2.94 -15.71
C SER A 804 19.82 -3.70 -17.04
N GLY A 805 20.50 -3.16 -18.06
CA GLY A 805 20.64 -3.81 -19.36
C GLY A 805 19.38 -3.78 -20.21
N GLY A 806 18.57 -2.71 -20.09
CA GLY A 806 17.32 -2.52 -20.82
C GLY A 806 17.45 -2.65 -22.34
N VAL A 807 16.33 -2.92 -23.03
CA VAL A 807 16.29 -3.15 -24.48
C VAL A 807 15.41 -2.13 -25.19
N ILE A 808 16.02 -1.27 -26.01
CA ILE A 808 15.26 -0.34 -26.85
C ILE A 808 14.80 -1.07 -28.11
N TYR A 809 13.51 -1.02 -28.39
CA TYR A 809 12.92 -1.47 -29.65
C TYR A 809 12.64 -0.28 -30.56
N ASP A 810 13.26 -0.27 -31.75
CA ASP A 810 13.02 0.74 -32.76
C ASP A 810 11.83 0.32 -33.63
N HIS A 811 10.68 0.97 -33.40
CA HIS A 811 9.43 0.68 -34.10
C HIS A 811 9.49 0.92 -35.62
N ALA A 812 10.37 1.81 -36.10
CA ALA A 812 10.49 2.12 -37.52
C ALA A 812 11.33 1.06 -38.27
N THR A 813 12.35 0.51 -37.62
CA THR A 813 13.27 -0.47 -38.22
C THR A 813 12.99 -1.91 -37.80
N GLY A 814 12.16 -2.13 -36.77
CA GLY A 814 11.88 -3.43 -36.19
C GLY A 814 13.07 -4.05 -35.44
N LYS A 815 14.12 -3.27 -35.14
CA LYS A 815 15.36 -3.76 -34.52
C LYS A 815 15.38 -3.49 -33.02
N THR A 816 15.84 -4.46 -32.26
CA THR A 816 16.16 -4.32 -30.84
C THR A 816 17.63 -3.94 -30.65
N GLN A 817 17.91 -3.10 -29.66
CA GLN A 817 19.26 -2.81 -29.22
C GLN A 817 19.29 -2.82 -27.69
N GLN A 818 20.11 -3.71 -27.12
CA GLN A 818 20.41 -3.68 -25.69
C GLN A 818 21.31 -2.48 -25.37
N ILE A 819 21.01 -1.80 -24.26
CA ILE A 819 21.73 -0.61 -23.82
C ILE A 819 22.33 -0.79 -22.43
N GLY A 820 23.53 -0.23 -22.23
CA GLY A 820 24.26 -0.33 -20.96
C GLY A 820 25.40 -1.35 -20.97
N PRO A 821 26.34 -1.27 -20.00
CA PRO A 821 27.47 -2.18 -19.93
C PRO A 821 27.05 -3.58 -19.43
N GLU A 822 27.45 -4.64 -20.15
CA GLU A 822 27.20 -6.06 -19.79
C GLU A 822 27.64 -6.45 -18.37
N LYS A 823 28.51 -5.64 -17.71
CA LYS A 823 29.13 -5.94 -16.41
C LYS A 823 28.60 -5.12 -15.23
N ALA A 824 27.47 -4.42 -15.37
CA ALA A 824 26.82 -3.73 -14.26
C ALA A 824 25.62 -4.51 -13.68
N SER A 825 25.54 -5.81 -13.96
CA SER A 825 24.62 -6.71 -13.27
C SER A 825 24.92 -6.68 -11.76
N GLN A 826 24.00 -6.11 -10.98
CA GLN A 826 23.96 -6.41 -9.55
C GLN A 826 23.89 -7.94 -9.42
N ASP A 827 24.77 -8.52 -8.62
CA ASP A 827 24.76 -9.95 -8.28
C ASP A 827 23.39 -10.31 -7.69
N THR A 828 22.49 -10.81 -8.54
CA THR A 828 21.20 -11.40 -8.16
C THR A 828 21.34 -12.91 -7.96
N THR A 829 22.48 -13.37 -7.45
CA THR A 829 22.55 -14.74 -6.93
C THR A 829 21.72 -14.78 -5.66
N HIS A 830 20.51 -15.34 -5.74
CA HIS A 830 19.72 -15.64 -4.56
C HIS A 830 20.54 -16.60 -3.67
N PRO A 831 20.92 -16.20 -2.44
CA PRO A 831 21.70 -17.06 -1.58
C PRO A 831 20.89 -18.31 -1.25
N THR A 832 21.49 -19.48 -1.47
CA THR A 832 20.88 -20.75 -1.08
C THR A 832 21.05 -20.91 0.43
N PHE A 833 19.94 -20.96 1.17
CA PHE A 833 19.96 -21.20 2.61
C PHE A 833 19.97 -22.71 2.92
N PRO A 834 20.57 -23.15 4.03
CA PRO A 834 21.25 -22.35 5.06
C PRO A 834 22.68 -21.91 4.67
N ILE A 835 23.08 -20.70 5.05
CA ILE A 835 24.42 -20.15 4.81
C ILE A 835 25.12 -19.76 6.11
N GLN A 836 26.41 -20.11 6.21
CA GLN A 836 27.29 -19.67 7.30
C GLN A 836 27.73 -18.23 7.02
N THR A 837 27.59 -17.35 8.02
CA THR A 837 28.12 -15.98 7.92
C THR A 837 29.62 -15.89 8.23
N THR A 838 30.27 -14.78 7.90
CA THR A 838 31.70 -14.53 8.16
C THR A 838 32.04 -14.15 9.61
N THR A 839 31.04 -14.06 10.51
CA THR A 839 31.24 -13.66 11.90
C THR A 839 32.05 -14.71 12.68
N LYS A 840 33.08 -14.25 13.39
CA LYS A 840 33.90 -15.10 14.28
C LYS A 840 33.19 -15.33 15.61
N ILE A 841 33.43 -16.51 16.21
CA ILE A 841 32.99 -16.82 17.57
C ILE A 841 33.80 -15.95 18.54
N ALA A 842 33.14 -15.40 19.56
CA ALA A 842 33.83 -14.78 20.68
C ALA A 842 34.40 -15.89 21.59
N SER A 843 35.65 -15.76 22.04
CA SER A 843 36.32 -16.76 22.89
C SER A 843 35.49 -17.29 24.08
N PRO A 844 34.70 -16.48 24.83
CA PRO A 844 33.86 -16.99 25.92
C PRO A 844 32.66 -17.84 25.47
N ASP A 845 32.33 -17.87 24.18
CA ASP A 845 31.20 -18.63 23.63
C ASP A 845 31.61 -19.99 23.04
N GLU A 846 32.90 -20.33 23.06
CA GLU A 846 33.39 -21.66 22.65
C GLU A 846 32.88 -22.74 23.61
N SER A 847 32.35 -23.81 23.05
CA SER A 847 31.74 -24.92 23.79
C SER A 847 32.30 -26.26 23.31
N PRO A 848 32.39 -27.29 24.17
CA PRO A 848 32.76 -28.62 23.73
C PRO A 848 31.69 -29.22 22.82
N ILE A 849 32.10 -30.12 21.91
CA ILE A 849 31.18 -30.82 20.99
C ILE A 849 30.14 -31.60 21.81
N PRO A 850 28.82 -31.36 21.62
CA PRO A 850 27.78 -32.10 22.34
C PRO A 850 27.88 -33.61 22.09
N HIS A 851 27.80 -34.43 23.15
CA HIS A 851 27.89 -35.89 23.04
C HIS A 851 26.91 -36.49 22.02
N LYS A 852 25.67 -35.97 21.99
CA LYS A 852 24.64 -36.39 21.02
C LYS A 852 25.00 -36.07 19.57
N LEU A 853 25.74 -34.99 19.32
CA LEU A 853 26.18 -34.58 17.98
C LEU A 853 27.27 -35.52 17.46
N LYS A 854 28.23 -35.90 18.32
CA LYS A 854 29.32 -36.83 17.97
C LYS A 854 28.82 -38.23 17.61
N GLY A 855 27.67 -38.64 18.17
CA GLY A 855 27.02 -39.92 17.87
C GLY A 855 26.23 -39.97 16.55
N LEU A 856 25.96 -38.82 15.90
CA LEU A 856 25.15 -38.78 14.67
C LEU A 856 25.93 -39.18 13.41
N ASP A 857 27.21 -38.78 13.31
CA ASP A 857 28.10 -39.19 12.23
C ASP A 857 29.55 -39.28 12.73
N PRO A 858 30.04 -40.49 13.06
CA PRO A 858 31.38 -40.69 13.59
C PRO A 858 32.51 -40.30 12.61
N LYS A 859 32.22 -40.18 11.31
CA LYS A 859 33.19 -39.86 10.25
C LYS A 859 33.19 -38.37 9.88
N ALA A 860 32.29 -37.58 10.45
CA ALA A 860 32.19 -36.15 10.17
C ALA A 860 33.08 -35.29 11.09
N THR A 861 33.62 -34.22 10.53
CA THR A 861 34.32 -33.18 11.30
C THR A 861 33.31 -32.13 11.73
N PHE A 862 33.23 -31.87 13.04
CA PHE A 862 32.34 -30.86 13.62
C PHE A 862 33.13 -29.62 14.04
N VAL A 863 32.68 -28.45 13.60
CA VAL A 863 33.26 -27.14 13.95
C VAL A 863 32.13 -26.25 14.46
N GLN A 864 32.29 -25.67 15.65
CA GLN A 864 31.34 -24.68 16.14
C GLN A 864 31.39 -23.44 15.24
N ILE A 865 30.24 -22.86 14.95
CA ILE A 865 30.13 -21.59 14.22
C ILE A 865 29.34 -20.58 15.04
N ALA A 866 29.61 -19.28 14.83
CA ALA A 866 28.95 -18.22 15.59
C ALA A 866 27.46 -18.14 15.27
N GLN A 867 27.13 -18.25 13.99
CA GLN A 867 25.76 -18.10 13.51
C GLN A 867 25.54 -18.75 12.14
N VAL A 868 24.30 -19.16 11.89
CA VAL A 868 23.83 -19.66 10.59
C VAL A 868 22.55 -18.92 10.21
N GLN A 869 22.39 -18.61 8.94
CA GLN A 869 21.18 -17.97 8.42
C GLN A 869 20.33 -19.00 7.69
N THR A 870 19.06 -19.14 8.07
CA THR A 870 18.12 -20.14 7.52
C THR A 870 17.11 -19.53 6.56
N LYS A 871 16.80 -18.25 6.72
CA LYS A 871 16.02 -17.43 5.79
C LYS A 871 16.61 -16.02 5.73
N LYS A 872 16.16 -15.19 4.79
CA LYS A 872 16.60 -13.79 4.65
C LYS A 872 16.58 -12.99 5.96
N HIS A 873 15.61 -13.27 6.84
CA HIS A 873 15.43 -12.58 8.12
C HIS A 873 15.60 -13.50 9.35
N ASP A 874 15.75 -14.81 9.15
CA ASP A 874 15.96 -15.76 10.25
C ASP A 874 17.45 -16.07 10.38
N ARG A 875 18.05 -15.51 11.44
CA ARG A 875 19.42 -15.76 11.84
C ARG A 875 19.41 -16.52 13.16
N ILE A 876 20.22 -17.57 13.22
CA ILE A 876 20.32 -18.45 14.39
C ILE A 876 21.73 -18.31 14.95
N ASP A 877 21.81 -17.73 16.14
CA ASP A 877 23.01 -17.60 16.96
C ASP A 877 22.73 -18.10 18.40
N LYS A 878 23.75 -18.11 19.26
CA LYS A 878 23.61 -18.47 20.68
C LYS A 878 22.49 -17.63 21.32
N ASP A 879 21.68 -18.23 22.19
CA ASP A 879 20.51 -17.64 22.85
C ASP A 879 19.35 -17.24 21.92
N THR A 880 19.42 -17.54 20.62
CA THR A 880 18.26 -17.41 19.73
C THR A 880 17.22 -18.47 20.09
N TRP A 881 15.94 -18.09 20.08
CA TRP A 881 14.84 -19.02 20.27
C TRP A 881 14.28 -19.49 18.93
N VAL A 882 14.06 -20.80 18.80
CA VAL A 882 13.61 -21.43 17.57
C VAL A 882 12.46 -22.39 17.83
N LEU A 883 11.54 -22.50 16.87
CA LEU A 883 10.61 -23.62 16.79
C LEU A 883 11.24 -24.71 15.94
N ALA A 884 11.46 -25.88 16.52
CA ALA A 884 11.98 -27.05 15.82
C ALA A 884 10.88 -28.10 15.66
N SER A 885 10.83 -28.74 14.49
CA SER A 885 9.92 -29.84 14.21
C SER A 885 10.63 -30.94 13.42
N ASP A 886 10.70 -32.13 14.00
CA ASP A 886 11.24 -33.36 13.43
C ASP A 886 10.26 -34.51 13.78
N SER A 887 10.40 -35.64 13.11
CA SER A 887 9.73 -36.93 13.37
C SER A 887 9.66 -37.35 14.85
N LYS A 888 10.57 -36.85 15.70
CA LYS A 888 10.68 -37.21 17.13
C LYS A 888 10.37 -36.07 18.10
N PHE A 889 10.30 -34.83 17.64
CA PHE A 889 10.12 -33.66 18.52
C PHE A 889 9.51 -32.49 17.75
N SER A 890 8.48 -31.87 18.33
CA SER A 890 7.96 -30.59 17.87
C SER A 890 7.80 -29.67 19.08
N GLY A 891 8.59 -28.60 19.13
CA GLY A 891 8.58 -27.71 20.29
C GLY A 891 9.59 -26.57 20.21
N VAL A 892 9.55 -25.71 21.22
CA VAL A 892 10.40 -24.52 21.32
C VAL A 892 11.74 -24.89 21.95
N GLY A 893 12.83 -24.33 21.42
CA GLY A 893 14.16 -24.49 21.98
C GLY A 893 14.97 -23.20 21.99
N LYS A 894 15.76 -23.00 23.05
CA LYS A 894 16.78 -21.94 23.13
C LYS A 894 18.11 -22.51 22.65
N VAL A 895 18.77 -21.83 21.71
CA VAL A 895 20.01 -22.28 21.09
C VAL A 895 21.18 -22.11 22.06
N ASN A 896 21.81 -23.21 22.44
CA ASN A 896 23.02 -23.22 23.26
C ASN A 896 24.27 -23.01 22.38
N SER A 897 24.33 -23.68 21.21
CA SER A 897 25.44 -23.55 20.26
C SER A 897 25.07 -24.05 18.86
N VAL A 898 25.76 -23.54 17.84
CA VAL A 898 25.56 -23.88 16.42
C VAL A 898 26.80 -24.58 15.87
N TRP A 899 26.61 -25.65 15.10
CA TRP A 899 27.66 -26.53 14.64
C TRP A 899 27.58 -26.79 13.14
N LYS A 900 28.72 -26.73 12.47
CA LYS A 900 28.93 -27.16 11.10
C LYS A 900 29.53 -28.56 11.09
N SER A 901 28.91 -29.48 10.35
CA SER A 901 29.40 -30.84 10.11
C SER A 901 29.86 -30.96 8.66
N THR A 902 31.04 -31.53 8.47
CA THR A 902 31.64 -31.78 7.15
C THR A 902 32.00 -33.26 7.02
N HIS A 903 31.41 -33.94 6.03
CA HIS A 903 31.73 -35.34 5.70
C HIS A 903 31.88 -35.46 4.18
N GLY A 904 33.13 -35.59 3.70
CA GLY A 904 33.45 -35.43 2.28
C GLY A 904 33.09 -34.02 1.78
N ASN A 905 32.34 -33.93 0.67
CA ASN A 905 31.82 -32.66 0.14
C ASN A 905 30.48 -32.21 0.74
N ARG A 906 29.89 -32.98 1.67
CA ARG A 906 28.59 -32.64 2.27
C ARG A 906 28.78 -31.75 3.50
N ILE A 907 28.18 -30.57 3.45
CA ILE A 907 28.11 -29.63 4.58
C ILE A 907 26.69 -29.68 5.15
N THR A 908 26.58 -29.89 6.47
CA THR A 908 25.31 -29.83 7.19
C THR A 908 25.46 -28.99 8.46
N PHE A 909 24.36 -28.40 8.94
CA PHE A 909 24.36 -27.56 10.12
C PHE A 909 23.43 -28.12 11.19
N PHE A 910 23.84 -28.01 12.45
CA PHE A 910 23.11 -28.50 13.61
C PHE A 910 23.04 -27.43 14.70
N CYS A 911 21.94 -27.41 15.44
CA CYS A 911 21.77 -26.59 16.63
C CYS A 911 21.65 -27.50 17.86
N HIS A 912 22.40 -27.17 18.90
CA HIS A 912 22.22 -27.73 20.24
C HIS A 912 21.23 -26.85 21.00
N LEU A 913 20.10 -27.41 21.44
CA LEU A 913 18.96 -26.70 21.99
C LEU A 913 18.67 -27.16 23.41
N THR A 914 18.40 -26.21 24.31
CA THR A 914 17.65 -26.46 25.54
C THR A 914 16.16 -26.40 25.20
N THR A 915 15.38 -27.43 25.53
CA THR A 915 13.96 -27.50 25.14
C THR A 915 13.03 -26.89 26.18
N PHE A 916 11.89 -26.38 25.70
CA PHE A 916 10.83 -25.76 26.50
C PHE A 916 9.46 -26.27 26.06
N VAL A 917 8.55 -26.41 27.02
CA VAL A 917 7.16 -26.82 26.78
C VAL A 917 6.20 -25.65 27.08
N PRO A 918 5.15 -25.46 26.26
CA PRO A 918 4.09 -24.49 26.55
C PRO A 918 3.38 -24.83 27.88
N GLY A 919 3.22 -23.83 28.74
CA GLY A 919 2.44 -23.90 29.98
C GLY A 919 1.08 -23.19 29.84
N ASP A 920 0.56 -22.67 30.96
CA ASP A 920 -0.69 -21.89 30.96
C ASP A 920 -0.52 -20.49 30.35
N VAL A 921 -1.63 -19.78 30.15
CA VAL A 921 -1.61 -18.35 29.79
C VAL A 921 -1.34 -17.55 31.06
N GLU A 922 -0.28 -16.74 31.08
CA GLU A 922 0.04 -15.83 32.19
C GLU A 922 -0.97 -14.67 32.24
N PRO A 923 -1.79 -14.54 33.29
CA PRO A 923 -2.82 -13.50 33.37
C PRO A 923 -2.29 -12.08 33.23
N HIS A 924 -1.08 -11.80 33.75
CA HIS A 924 -0.52 -10.46 33.69
C HIS A 924 -0.23 -9.99 32.26
N TYR A 925 0.33 -10.88 31.42
CA TYR A 925 0.66 -10.56 30.02
C TYR A 925 -0.43 -10.96 29.02
N ASP A 926 -1.34 -11.85 29.44
CA ASP A 926 -2.32 -12.52 28.57
C ASP A 926 -1.63 -13.23 27.38
N MET A 927 -0.52 -13.90 27.71
CA MET A 927 0.38 -14.59 26.78
C MET A 927 0.83 -15.95 27.33
N ARG A 928 1.20 -16.87 26.43
CA ARG A 928 1.55 -18.26 26.74
C ARG A 928 2.91 -18.35 27.44
N GLN A 929 2.95 -19.01 28.59
CA GLN A 929 4.18 -19.31 29.30
C GLN A 929 4.96 -20.45 28.65
N LEU A 930 6.26 -20.45 28.85
CA LEU A 930 7.16 -21.55 28.55
C LEU A 930 7.89 -21.98 29.82
N VAL A 931 7.93 -23.29 30.03
CA VAL A 931 8.64 -23.92 31.13
C VAL A 931 9.75 -24.79 30.57
N ARG A 932 10.95 -24.67 31.17
CA ARG A 932 12.13 -25.44 30.75
C ARG A 932 11.87 -26.94 30.91
N ALA A 933 12.13 -27.70 29.85
CA ALA A 933 12.13 -29.16 29.91
C ALA A 933 13.52 -29.69 30.30
N LYS A 934 13.58 -30.89 30.91
CA LYS A 934 14.83 -31.52 31.38
C LYS A 934 15.71 -32.11 30.27
N GLN A 935 15.46 -31.78 29.01
CA GLN A 935 16.08 -32.44 27.86
C GLN A 935 16.78 -31.45 26.93
N ASP A 936 18.04 -31.74 26.65
CA ASP A 936 18.79 -31.10 25.57
C ASP A 936 18.63 -31.90 24.27
N LEU A 937 18.50 -31.19 23.14
CA LEU A 937 18.36 -31.77 21.81
C LEU A 937 19.44 -31.26 20.86
N VAL A 938 19.78 -32.10 19.89
CA VAL A 938 20.58 -31.68 18.72
C VAL A 938 19.68 -31.84 17.52
N VAL A 939 19.41 -30.75 16.82
CA VAL A 939 18.47 -30.70 15.70
C VAL A 939 19.20 -30.23 14.45
N ASN A 940 18.92 -30.86 13.31
CA ASN A 940 19.41 -30.37 12.02
C ASN A 940 18.75 -29.01 11.73
N VAL A 941 19.54 -28.03 11.28
CA VAL A 941 19.03 -26.68 10.97
C VAL A 941 17.89 -26.70 9.93
N LYS A 942 17.83 -27.70 9.05
CA LYS A 942 16.71 -27.89 8.11
C LYS A 942 15.37 -28.21 8.77
N ASN A 943 15.38 -28.71 10.01
CA ASN A 943 14.18 -29.05 10.80
C ASN A 943 13.75 -27.87 11.69
N ILE A 944 14.39 -26.71 11.56
CA ILE A 944 13.97 -25.47 12.23
C ILE A 944 12.91 -24.80 11.37
N VAL A 945 11.71 -24.63 11.92
CA VAL A 945 10.55 -24.03 11.25
C VAL A 945 10.74 -22.51 11.12
N GLY A 946 11.23 -21.87 12.19
CA GLY A 946 11.50 -20.43 12.23
C GLY A 946 11.97 -19.96 13.60
N CYS A 947 12.36 -18.69 13.68
CA CYS A 947 12.76 -18.03 14.92
C CYS A 947 11.54 -17.42 15.63
N VAL A 948 11.45 -17.59 16.94
CA VAL A 948 10.35 -17.06 17.78
C VAL A 948 10.93 -16.02 18.73
N ASN A 949 10.21 -14.94 19.03
CA ASN A 949 10.60 -13.99 20.08
C ASN A 949 9.98 -14.39 21.42
N ILE A 950 10.83 -14.49 22.43
CA ILE A 950 10.48 -14.93 23.78
C ILE A 950 11.14 -13.98 24.77
N GLN A 951 10.40 -13.55 25.79
CA GLN A 951 10.88 -12.67 26.84
C GLN A 951 10.87 -13.40 28.19
N HIS A 952 11.71 -12.95 29.12
CA HIS A 952 11.65 -13.43 30.50
C HIS A 952 10.36 -12.99 31.19
N ASN A 953 9.80 -13.83 32.07
CA ASN A 953 8.65 -13.47 32.90
C ASN A 953 9.10 -12.61 34.10
N CYS A 954 9.46 -11.35 33.84
CA CYS A 954 9.95 -10.42 34.85
C CYS A 954 8.94 -10.13 35.96
N HIS A 955 7.64 -10.16 35.64
CA HIS A 955 6.56 -9.94 36.61
C HIS A 955 6.57 -11.03 37.70
N ARG A 956 6.58 -12.30 37.31
CA ARG A 956 6.69 -13.44 38.23
C ARG A 956 8.03 -13.45 38.96
N GLY A 957 9.12 -13.18 38.24
CA GLY A 957 10.47 -13.16 38.80
C GLY A 957 10.76 -11.98 39.72
N LYS A 958 9.88 -10.95 39.77
CA LYS A 958 10.08 -9.68 40.49
C LYS A 958 11.48 -9.09 40.23
N CYS A 959 11.90 -9.12 38.97
CA CYS A 959 13.27 -8.78 38.59
C CYS A 959 13.61 -7.31 38.92
N PRO A 960 14.71 -7.03 39.65
CA PRO A 960 15.05 -5.68 40.04
C PRO A 960 15.57 -4.85 38.87
N ILE A 961 15.26 -3.55 38.88
CA ILE A 961 15.86 -2.56 37.98
C ILE A 961 17.08 -1.98 38.68
N VAL A 962 18.25 -2.23 38.11
CA VAL A 962 19.54 -1.82 38.67
C VAL A 962 20.38 -1.06 37.66
N LYS A 963 21.27 -0.21 38.15
CA LYS A 963 22.13 0.65 37.32
C LYS A 963 23.49 0.00 37.07
N THR A 964 23.49 -1.15 36.40
CA THR A 964 24.71 -1.98 36.20
C THR A 964 25.17 -2.07 34.75
N LYS A 965 24.36 -1.61 33.78
CA LYS A 965 24.68 -1.71 32.35
C LYS A 965 25.85 -0.80 32.00
N THR A 966 26.97 -1.37 31.56
CA THR A 966 28.10 -0.59 31.04
C THR A 966 27.69 0.07 29.73
N THR A 967 27.77 1.40 29.64
CA THR A 967 27.51 2.09 28.36
C THR A 967 28.76 2.10 27.49
N GLN A 968 28.55 2.06 26.18
CA GLN A 968 29.61 2.38 25.22
C GLN A 968 29.37 3.76 24.62
N MET A 969 30.35 4.64 24.74
CA MET A 969 30.37 5.94 24.08
C MET A 969 31.54 5.98 23.11
N GLU A 970 31.30 6.39 21.87
CA GLU A 970 32.32 6.43 20.82
C GLU A 970 33.07 5.09 20.64
N ARG A 971 32.38 3.96 20.87
CA ARG A 971 32.90 2.58 20.83
C ARG A 971 33.89 2.22 21.95
N GLN A 972 33.95 3.01 23.02
CA GLN A 972 34.70 2.69 24.23
C GLN A 972 33.73 2.38 25.36
N GLU A 973 34.04 1.33 26.14
CA GLU A 973 33.34 1.09 27.40
C GLU A 973 33.64 2.24 28.37
N THR A 974 32.59 2.72 29.02
CA THR A 974 32.68 3.82 29.97
C THR A 974 32.28 3.38 31.36
N ASP A 975 32.78 4.06 32.38
CA ASP A 975 32.33 3.89 33.76
C ASP A 975 30.91 4.40 34.00
N ILE A 976 30.32 5.11 33.03
CA ILE A 976 28.91 5.51 33.06
C ILE A 976 28.07 4.23 32.99
N LYS A 977 27.21 4.07 34.00
CA LYS A 977 26.24 2.98 34.07
C LYS A 977 24.86 3.44 33.65
N ASP A 978 24.12 2.58 32.98
CA ASP A 978 22.71 2.78 32.67
C ASP A 978 21.84 1.73 33.39
N TRP A 979 20.53 1.99 33.41
CA TRP A 979 19.54 1.13 34.04
C TRP A 979 19.22 -0.08 33.16
N GLN A 980 19.17 -1.26 33.79
CA GLN A 980 18.72 -2.50 33.17
C GLN A 980 17.95 -3.35 34.19
N VAL A 981 17.22 -4.34 33.68
CA VAL A 981 16.58 -5.38 34.47
C VAL A 981 17.57 -6.53 34.65
N GLU A 982 17.82 -6.92 35.90
CA GLU A 982 18.56 -8.16 36.20
C GLU A 982 17.57 -9.30 36.41
N HIS A 983 17.56 -10.25 35.49
CA HIS A 983 16.67 -11.40 35.55
C HIS A 983 17.02 -12.30 36.74
N SER A 984 16.01 -12.70 37.51
CA SER A 984 16.18 -13.48 38.75
C SER A 984 16.31 -14.98 38.52
N ASP A 985 15.91 -15.47 37.35
CA ASP A 985 16.05 -16.87 36.92
C ASP A 985 16.21 -16.99 35.39
N ASP A 986 16.51 -18.21 34.92
CA ASP A 986 16.53 -18.61 33.50
C ASP A 986 15.57 -19.79 33.28
N GLN A 987 14.37 -19.72 33.89
CA GLN A 987 13.39 -20.81 33.92
C GLN A 987 12.02 -20.41 33.38
N HIS A 988 11.59 -19.16 33.61
CA HIS A 988 10.24 -18.70 33.27
C HIS A 988 10.26 -17.71 32.11
N PHE A 989 9.57 -18.07 31.03
CA PHE A 989 9.56 -17.28 29.80
C PHE A 989 8.15 -17.13 29.24
N ILE A 990 7.95 -16.09 28.42
CA ILE A 990 6.69 -15.74 27.77
C ILE A 990 6.92 -15.67 26.26
N ILE A 991 6.06 -16.34 25.49
CA ILE A 991 6.05 -16.18 24.02
C ILE A 991 5.47 -14.81 23.69
N ASN A 992 6.24 -13.96 23.00
CA ASN A 992 5.79 -12.65 22.58
C ASN A 992 4.76 -12.77 21.46
N SER A 993 3.48 -12.79 21.85
CA SER A 993 2.37 -12.91 20.89
C SER A 993 2.10 -11.61 20.12
N ALA A 994 2.77 -10.51 20.48
CA ALA A 994 2.71 -9.23 19.77
C ALA A 994 3.71 -9.14 18.60
N SER A 995 4.55 -10.16 18.40
CA SER A 995 5.56 -10.18 17.34
C SER A 995 4.93 -9.96 15.96
N LEU A 996 5.54 -9.04 15.19
CA LEU A 996 5.20 -8.78 13.79
C LEU A 996 6.11 -9.57 12.84
N HIS A 997 7.16 -10.22 13.36
CA HIS A 997 7.99 -11.16 12.60
C HIS A 997 7.38 -12.55 12.67
N ASP A 998 7.10 -13.14 11.51
CA ASP A 998 6.36 -14.40 11.36
C ASP A 998 5.14 -14.53 12.32
N PRO A 999 4.10 -13.68 12.16
CA PRO A 999 2.91 -13.69 13.04
C PRO A 999 2.22 -15.06 13.10
N ALA A 1000 2.18 -15.79 11.97
CA ALA A 1000 1.54 -17.10 11.88
C ALA A 1000 2.28 -18.13 12.75
N LEU A 1001 3.61 -18.12 12.74
CA LEU A 1001 4.43 -18.97 13.62
C LEU A 1001 4.17 -18.65 15.09
N HIS A 1002 4.15 -17.37 15.47
CA HIS A 1002 3.93 -16.96 16.86
C HIS A 1002 2.53 -17.36 17.35
N GLN A 1003 1.49 -17.16 16.53
CA GLN A 1003 0.12 -17.54 16.88
C GLN A 1003 -0.04 -19.05 17.01
N ARG A 1004 0.56 -19.83 16.10
CA ARG A 1004 0.52 -21.30 16.18
C ARG A 1004 1.23 -21.82 17.42
N THR A 1005 2.36 -21.19 17.76
CA THR A 1005 3.19 -21.60 18.91
C THR A 1005 2.56 -21.18 20.24
N SER A 1006 1.93 -20.00 20.31
CA SER A 1006 1.30 -19.50 21.53
C SER A 1006 -0.06 -20.16 21.80
N ASN A 1007 -0.81 -20.49 20.74
CA ASN A 1007 -2.14 -21.11 20.80
C ASN A 1007 -3.03 -20.46 21.86
N LEU A 1008 -3.19 -19.13 21.76
CA LEU A 1008 -3.98 -18.36 22.71
C LEU A 1008 -5.48 -18.54 22.46
N PRO A 1009 -6.29 -18.67 23.51
CA PRO A 1009 -7.74 -18.70 23.36
C PRO A 1009 -8.23 -17.34 22.85
N LEU A 1010 -9.28 -17.40 22.02
CA LEU A 1010 -10.00 -16.22 21.55
C LEU A 1010 -11.44 -16.32 22.03
N VAL A 1011 -11.87 -15.34 22.81
CA VAL A 1011 -13.26 -15.24 23.28
C VAL A 1011 -13.99 -14.25 22.38
N THR A 1012 -15.04 -14.72 21.73
CA THR A 1012 -15.90 -13.89 20.88
C THR A 1012 -16.85 -13.08 21.76
N PRO A 1013 -16.90 -11.74 21.61
CA PRO A 1013 -17.88 -10.91 22.30
C PRO A 1013 -19.32 -11.32 21.98
N THR A 1014 -20.14 -11.47 23.01
CA THR A 1014 -21.59 -11.68 22.85
C THR A 1014 -22.31 -10.35 22.62
N PRO A 1015 -23.54 -10.35 22.07
CA PRO A 1015 -24.37 -9.13 21.98
C PRO A 1015 -24.58 -8.46 23.35
N ARG A 1016 -24.73 -9.25 24.43
CA ARG A 1016 -24.84 -8.75 25.80
C ARG A 1016 -23.57 -8.03 26.26
N ASP A 1017 -22.39 -8.57 25.95
CA ASP A 1017 -21.13 -7.89 26.27
C ASP A 1017 -21.05 -6.53 25.59
N TRP A 1018 -21.51 -6.44 24.34
CA TRP A 1018 -21.55 -5.18 23.60
C TRP A 1018 -22.52 -4.16 24.17
N SER A 1019 -23.77 -4.55 24.46
CA SER A 1019 -24.77 -3.64 25.02
C SER A 1019 -24.34 -3.10 26.38
N GLN A 1020 -23.77 -3.95 27.25
CA GLN A 1020 -23.20 -3.54 28.52
C GLN A 1020 -21.99 -2.62 28.35
N ALA A 1021 -21.03 -2.97 27.47
CA ALA A 1021 -19.85 -2.16 27.21
C ALA A 1021 -20.20 -0.77 26.66
N MET A 1022 -21.16 -0.67 25.74
CA MET A 1022 -21.65 0.61 25.21
C MET A 1022 -22.32 1.44 26.30
N ALA A 1023 -23.22 0.85 27.09
CA ALA A 1023 -23.91 1.54 28.18
C ALA A 1023 -22.93 2.08 29.24
N HIS A 1024 -22.01 1.22 29.71
CA HIS A 1024 -20.96 1.59 30.66
C HIS A 1024 -20.06 2.69 30.10
N GLY A 1025 -19.49 2.48 28.91
CA GLY A 1025 -18.58 3.42 28.27
C GLY A 1025 -19.23 4.77 27.98
N PHE A 1026 -20.52 4.78 27.63
CA PHE A 1026 -21.28 6.02 27.43
C PHE A 1026 -21.51 6.76 28.74
N ALA A 1027 -21.88 6.05 29.82
CA ALA A 1027 -22.03 6.64 31.15
C ALA A 1027 -20.71 7.28 31.65
N VAL A 1028 -19.57 6.60 31.44
CA VAL A 1028 -18.23 7.16 31.72
C VAL A 1028 -17.99 8.45 30.92
N TRP A 1029 -18.36 8.48 29.63
CA TRP A 1029 -18.16 9.66 28.79
C TRP A 1029 -19.11 10.84 29.14
N THR A 1030 -20.33 10.55 29.62
CA THR A 1030 -21.31 11.57 30.01
C THR A 1030 -21.21 11.97 31.48
N ASN A 1031 -20.35 11.32 32.28
CA ASN A 1031 -20.35 11.42 33.74
C ASN A 1031 -21.74 11.12 34.35
N SER A 1032 -22.46 10.14 33.77
CA SER A 1032 -23.75 9.69 34.25
C SER A 1032 -23.59 8.52 35.23
N PRO A 1033 -24.60 8.22 36.08
CA PRO A 1033 -24.58 7.03 36.93
C PRO A 1033 -24.34 5.78 36.07
N ILE A 1034 -23.36 4.98 36.46
CA ILE A 1034 -23.03 3.73 35.77
C ILE A 1034 -24.18 2.75 36.05
N PRO A 1035 -24.80 2.14 35.02
CA PRO A 1035 -25.82 1.11 35.21
C PRO A 1035 -25.25 -0.01 36.08
N ALA A 1036 -26.00 -0.45 37.10
CA ALA A 1036 -25.59 -1.59 37.93
C ALA A 1036 -25.33 -2.80 37.02
N LEU A 1037 -24.14 -3.40 37.14
CA LEU A 1037 -23.86 -4.68 36.52
C LEU A 1037 -24.64 -5.71 37.35
N ASP A 1038 -25.65 -6.36 36.76
CA ASP A 1038 -26.24 -7.56 37.36
C ASP A 1038 -25.14 -8.62 37.43
N GLU A 1039 -24.50 -8.73 38.58
CA GLU A 1039 -23.73 -9.93 38.93
C GLU A 1039 -24.73 -11.08 38.91
N ALA A 1040 -24.46 -12.10 38.09
CA ALA A 1040 -25.23 -13.32 38.12
C ALA A 1040 -25.02 -13.94 39.50
N ASP A 1041 -26.07 -13.93 40.33
CA ASP A 1041 -26.14 -14.73 41.55
C ASP A 1041 -25.87 -16.19 41.14
N GLU A 1042 -24.69 -16.69 41.51
CA GLU A 1042 -24.44 -18.12 41.59
C GLU A 1042 -25.34 -18.64 42.71
N ASP A 1043 -26.37 -19.41 42.32
CA ASP A 1043 -27.26 -20.14 43.22
C ASP A 1043 -26.46 -21.14 44.08
N ASP A 1044 -25.93 -20.68 45.21
CA ASP A 1044 -25.67 -21.50 46.40
C ASP A 1044 -26.83 -21.28 47.38
N LYS A 1045 -27.97 -21.93 47.12
CA LYS A 1045 -29.02 -22.11 48.11
C LYS A 1045 -28.96 -23.52 48.69
N GLU A 1046 -28.35 -23.58 49.86
CA GLU A 1046 -28.54 -24.58 50.89
C GLU A 1046 -30.02 -24.96 51.03
N TYR A 1047 -30.27 -26.28 51.08
CA TYR A 1047 -31.52 -26.84 51.55
C TYR A 1047 -31.77 -26.44 53.00
N GLY A 1048 -32.76 -25.58 53.21
CA GLY A 1048 -33.39 -25.35 54.51
C GLY A 1048 -34.89 -25.44 54.33
N ASP A 1049 -35.47 -26.54 54.79
CA ASP A 1049 -36.89 -26.65 55.14
C ASP A 1049 -37.24 -25.53 56.13
N ASP A 1050 -38.35 -24.84 55.90
CA ASP A 1050 -39.47 -24.84 56.85
C ASP A 1050 -40.55 -23.82 56.41
N ASP A 1051 -41.76 -24.37 56.34
CA ASP A 1051 -43.07 -23.78 56.57
C ASP A 1051 -43.11 -22.34 57.13
N ASP A 1052 -43.85 -21.43 56.49
CA ASP A 1052 -45.20 -21.05 56.95
C ASP A 1052 -45.75 -19.82 56.21
N MET A 1053 -47.09 -19.80 56.16
CA MET A 1053 -47.96 -18.90 55.43
C MET A 1053 -48.10 -17.47 56.00
N ASP A 1054 -48.54 -16.57 55.11
CA ASP A 1054 -49.42 -15.40 55.31
C ASP A 1054 -48.86 -14.11 55.95
N GLU A 1055 -48.66 -13.07 55.13
CA GLU A 1055 -49.57 -11.91 54.99
C GLU A 1055 -49.24 -11.04 53.75
#